data_AF-G1X9P0-F1
#
_entry.id   AF-G1X9P0-F1
#
_cell.length_a   1.000
_cell.length_b   1.000
_cell.length_c   1.000
_cell.angle_alpha   90.00
_cell.angle_beta   90.00
_cell.angle_gamma   90.00
#
_symmetry.space_group_name_H-M   'P 1'
#
loop_
_entity.id
_entity.type
_entity.pdbx_description
1 polymer ?
#
loop_
_entity_poly.entity_id
_entity_poly.type
_entity_poly.pdbx_seq_one_letter_code
_entity_poly.pdbx_strand_id
1 'polypeptide(L)'
;MASSPLRDRGPKRPQTVATPRQITAGDLGEKFDELLIAATTTRRETPKEDFEKLVGELSSYANTNGLTHGYLESLLRILTLPKTSIDAPKTRTLVKSLVPLERVKPSTVIHLISSLGEGEGKAAYATQALLLKWLVMVYDFLDSYAVLHQLYGILFNFLYTANLRASACHLLALCTRRKDVKPFRIQALMKLYEDHSDESGVVGLLQVYQSFYPDVILNGSRKRSVFKIWDPLWVQNAALIQSRREETPDGEDTDRELHRRRSTRILNKSKKAIVPILHTFNASENSITLEEIDSVRSLVDNLQKLELPSQVGAVFQDDMFRNFVLLKGSDDIISRLDNWTYAALFDEYDIEIAAKSASERLEVFLKQILDYTAMGKALLPSVEDFLKEYVTTWNGKWHREAILGLLSFVPFLNHKDLKDVFFDRLESLLQNDSPEDATALIRFHTSFARNIINQRSVSPHEALDPDIRTSLRQYFNYTDQLNSQAIINHRSQASIITIQHTTLDFYEAIVKIPLTNPVFEIVYPADIIVYSSVFVGDAVGFSRLCGILADYKKAFLGHAELRSKNPDVGYIEPERPYVDHFNGFLMDISNFFWRFRCFYHDPAKDTNALGCLMKDDFVECLNAAANAREFTLNGLFTLTHSPTFSHMNTDCLRFLEERHEDTHNLVLPTRHAGPVTSKSLMGLAGDGGYSLEYRVFKVASLEYLRRKGFDGETEQPELRRRNEEEGYEGEADDEMDIDEEVDDDEEEEEEEEEEDSELKGNEGDQSVDKSDAMEE
;
A
#
# COMPACT_ATOMS: atom_id res chain seq x y z
N MET A 1 -54.87 -25.61 60.86
CA MET A 1 -54.94 -24.77 62.07
C MET A 1 -53.53 -24.78 62.65
N ALA A 2 -52.74 -23.70 62.69
CA ALA A 2 -53.04 -22.29 62.84
C ALA A 2 -52.22 -21.42 61.87
N SER A 3 -52.69 -20.19 61.67
CA SER A 3 -52.18 -19.14 60.79
C SER A 3 -51.53 -17.99 61.57
N SER A 4 -50.71 -17.21 60.85
CA SER A 4 -50.32 -15.79 61.06
C SER A 4 -48.88 -15.52 61.59
N PRO A 5 -48.31 -14.31 61.38
CA PRO A 5 -48.12 -13.60 60.09
C PRO A 5 -46.73 -12.91 59.95
N LEU A 6 -46.56 -12.22 58.82
CA LEU A 6 -45.41 -11.46 58.29
C LEU A 6 -44.65 -10.52 59.26
N ARG A 7 -43.32 -10.45 59.09
CA ARG A 7 -42.53 -9.22 59.29
C ARG A 7 -41.39 -9.10 58.28
N ASP A 8 -41.41 -7.94 57.64
CA ASP A 8 -40.53 -7.39 56.61
C ASP A 8 -39.10 -7.12 57.09
N ARG A 9 -38.07 -7.53 56.32
CA ARG A 9 -36.69 -6.97 56.33
C ARG A 9 -36.00 -7.22 54.98
N GLY A 10 -35.68 -6.12 54.30
CA GLY A 10 -35.13 -6.03 52.94
C GLY A 10 -33.73 -6.64 52.68
N PRO A 11 -33.19 -6.42 51.47
CA PRO A 11 -32.08 -7.20 50.93
C PRO A 11 -30.77 -6.85 51.62
N LYS A 12 -30.06 -7.88 52.11
CA LYS A 12 -28.68 -7.76 52.61
C LYS A 12 -27.78 -7.38 51.44
N ARG A 13 -27.10 -6.22 51.57
CA ARG A 13 -26.00 -5.80 50.69
C ARG A 13 -24.94 -6.91 50.61
N PRO A 14 -24.34 -7.18 49.44
CA PRO A 14 -23.20 -8.08 49.32
C PRO A 14 -22.02 -7.51 50.10
N GLN A 15 -21.37 -8.35 50.89
CA GLN A 15 -20.09 -8.04 51.53
C GLN A 15 -19.07 -7.74 50.43
N THR A 16 -18.63 -6.48 50.38
CA THR A 16 -17.51 -6.04 49.54
C THR A 16 -16.24 -6.75 49.98
N VAL A 17 -15.81 -7.74 49.20
CA VAL A 17 -14.44 -8.27 49.25
C VAL A 17 -13.53 -7.10 48.87
N ALA A 18 -12.74 -6.61 49.83
CA ALA A 18 -11.81 -5.52 49.60
C ALA A 18 -10.76 -5.95 48.55
N THR A 19 -10.76 -5.28 47.42
CA THR A 19 -9.70 -5.37 46.41
C THR A 19 -8.38 -4.88 47.02
N PRO A 20 -7.25 -5.59 46.84
CA PRO A 20 -5.96 -5.11 47.33
C PRO A 20 -5.59 -3.80 46.61
N ARG A 21 -5.17 -2.79 47.38
CA ARG A 21 -4.70 -1.49 46.86
C ARG A 21 -3.59 -1.73 45.83
N GLN A 22 -3.79 -1.22 44.61
CA GLN A 22 -2.78 -1.27 43.55
C GLN A 22 -1.58 -0.39 43.94
N ILE A 23 -0.36 -0.95 43.85
CA ILE A 23 0.90 -0.24 44.09
C ILE A 23 1.05 0.89 43.07
N THR A 24 1.40 2.09 43.53
CA THR A 24 1.81 3.19 42.66
C THR A 24 3.32 3.18 42.44
N ALA A 25 3.82 3.79 41.35
CA ALA A 25 5.25 3.78 41.01
C ALA A 25 6.15 4.41 42.10
N GLY A 26 5.60 5.26 42.97
CA GLY A 26 6.32 5.88 44.09
C GLY A 26 6.54 4.93 45.28
N ASP A 27 5.63 3.98 45.52
CA ASP A 27 5.70 3.06 46.66
C ASP A 27 6.61 1.84 46.38
N LEU A 28 7.11 1.71 45.14
CA LEU A 28 7.86 0.54 44.71
C LEU A 28 9.26 0.48 45.36
N GLY A 29 9.91 1.63 45.55
CA GLY A 29 11.22 1.73 46.19
C GLY A 29 11.22 1.23 47.64
N GLU A 30 10.27 1.71 48.45
CA GLU A 30 10.13 1.30 49.86
C GLU A 30 9.88 -0.22 49.98
N LYS A 31 9.08 -0.79 49.08
CA LYS A 31 8.80 -2.24 49.04
C LYS A 31 10.01 -3.08 48.63
N PHE A 32 10.89 -2.56 47.77
CA PHE A 32 12.15 -3.21 47.43
C PHE A 32 13.14 -3.20 48.60
N ASP A 33 13.18 -2.12 49.38
CA ASP A 33 13.98 -2.02 50.59
C ASP A 33 13.46 -2.95 51.69
N GLU A 34 12.13 -3.04 51.88
CA GLU A 34 11.50 -4.02 52.76
C GLU A 34 11.83 -5.47 52.35
N LEU A 35 11.85 -5.74 51.04
CA LEU A 35 12.19 -7.06 50.50
C LEU A 35 13.68 -7.39 50.71
N LEU A 36 14.58 -6.40 50.57
CA LEU A 36 16.01 -6.56 50.84
C LEU A 36 16.28 -6.83 52.33
N ILE A 37 15.60 -6.11 53.22
CA ILE A 37 15.68 -6.33 54.68
C ILE A 37 15.19 -7.74 55.00
N ALA A 38 14.01 -8.13 54.50
CA ALA A 38 13.44 -9.45 54.73
C ALA A 38 14.34 -10.59 54.20
N ALA A 39 15.00 -10.39 53.07
CA ALA A 39 15.92 -11.37 52.47
C ALA A 39 17.22 -11.55 53.26
N THR A 40 17.65 -10.55 54.03
CA THR A 40 18.91 -10.53 54.80
C THR A 40 18.71 -10.91 56.28
N THR A 41 17.55 -10.63 56.88
CA THR A 41 17.22 -11.10 58.24
C THR A 41 17.01 -12.61 58.28
N THR A 42 17.57 -13.27 59.30
CA THR A 42 17.35 -14.69 59.57
C THR A 42 15.86 -14.99 59.78
N ARG A 43 15.39 -16.15 59.28
CA ARG A 43 14.00 -16.67 59.16
C ARG A 43 13.05 -16.56 60.39
N ARG A 44 13.48 -15.96 61.50
CA ARG A 44 12.77 -15.89 62.79
C ARG A 44 12.11 -14.53 63.10
N GLU A 45 12.40 -13.46 62.36
CA GLU A 45 11.97 -12.09 62.77
C GLU A 45 10.90 -11.45 61.87
N THR A 46 10.67 -11.95 60.65
CA THR A 46 9.58 -11.45 59.78
C THR A 46 8.35 -12.36 59.82
N PRO A 47 7.14 -11.85 60.10
CA PRO A 47 5.90 -12.63 59.99
C PRO A 47 5.72 -13.16 58.56
N LYS A 48 5.50 -14.47 58.42
CA LYS A 48 5.42 -15.16 57.11
C LYS A 48 4.31 -14.62 56.20
N GLU A 49 3.22 -14.14 56.80
CA GLU A 49 2.03 -13.63 56.11
C GLU A 49 2.30 -12.29 55.42
N ASP A 50 3.05 -11.39 56.07
CA ASP A 50 3.38 -10.07 55.50
C ASP A 50 4.36 -10.20 54.32
N PHE A 51 5.31 -11.13 54.40
CA PHE A 51 6.23 -11.41 53.29
C PHE A 51 5.50 -12.02 52.07
N GLU A 52 4.49 -12.85 52.30
CA GLU A 52 3.67 -13.42 51.21
C GLU A 52 2.82 -12.35 50.53
N LYS A 53 2.25 -11.44 51.32
CA LYS A 53 1.52 -10.28 50.80
C LYS A 53 2.44 -9.37 49.98
N LEU A 54 3.64 -9.07 50.47
CA LEU A 54 4.65 -8.25 49.77
C LEU A 54 5.04 -8.86 48.42
N VAL A 55 5.36 -10.15 48.38
CA VAL A 55 5.70 -10.87 47.13
C VAL A 55 4.52 -10.88 46.16
N GLY A 56 3.30 -11.07 46.66
CA GLY A 56 2.08 -11.06 45.85
C GLY A 56 1.80 -9.70 45.22
N GLU A 57 1.92 -8.62 45.99
CA GLU A 57 1.70 -7.26 45.50
C GLU A 57 2.78 -6.85 44.47
N LEU A 58 4.06 -7.16 44.73
CA LEU A 58 5.15 -6.89 43.80
C LEU A 58 4.99 -7.67 42.48
N SER A 59 4.60 -8.95 42.57
CA SER A 59 4.38 -9.76 41.38
C SER A 59 3.17 -9.27 40.56
N SER A 60 2.11 -8.81 41.22
CA SER A 60 0.95 -8.19 40.57
C SER A 60 1.34 -6.94 39.80
N TYR A 61 2.10 -6.03 40.43
CA TYR A 61 2.56 -4.80 39.80
C TYR A 61 3.44 -5.11 38.58
N ALA A 62 4.46 -5.95 38.75
CA ALA A 62 5.42 -6.24 37.69
C ALA A 62 4.77 -6.92 36.47
N ASN A 63 3.79 -7.81 36.68
CA ASN A 63 3.06 -8.45 35.59
C ASN A 63 2.11 -7.50 34.84
N THR A 64 1.71 -6.39 35.44
CA THR A 64 0.75 -5.43 34.83
C THR A 64 1.47 -4.26 34.17
N ASN A 65 2.53 -3.76 34.81
CA ASN A 65 3.20 -2.52 34.42
C ASN A 65 4.65 -2.73 33.97
N GLY A 66 5.27 -3.89 34.21
CA GLY A 66 6.70 -4.10 34.01
C GLY A 66 7.59 -3.39 35.05
N LEU A 67 8.88 -3.71 35.04
CA LEU A 67 9.91 -3.13 35.92
C LEU A 67 10.90 -2.28 35.11
N THR A 68 11.23 -1.08 35.60
CA THR A 68 12.31 -0.25 35.03
C THR A 68 13.66 -0.90 35.29
N HIS A 69 14.69 -0.48 34.52
CA HIS A 69 16.04 -1.03 34.63
C HIS A 69 16.60 -1.04 36.06
N GLY A 70 16.42 0.06 36.81
CA GLY A 70 16.90 0.18 38.19
C GLY A 70 16.27 -0.84 39.14
N TYR A 71 14.95 -1.01 39.08
CA TYR A 71 14.25 -1.99 39.92
C TYR A 71 14.52 -3.44 39.50
N LEU A 72 14.71 -3.68 38.19
CA LEU A 72 15.07 -4.99 37.67
C LEU A 72 16.47 -5.41 38.15
N GLU A 73 17.45 -4.50 38.15
CA GLU A 73 18.79 -4.77 38.69
C GLU A 73 18.76 -4.98 40.21
N SER A 74 17.99 -4.16 40.96
CA SER A 74 17.83 -4.34 42.40
C SER A 74 17.23 -5.69 42.76
N LEU A 75 16.17 -6.13 42.07
CA LEU A 75 15.57 -7.45 42.29
C LEU A 75 16.56 -8.58 41.97
N LEU A 76 17.32 -8.44 40.89
CA LEU A 76 18.34 -9.41 40.50
C LEU A 76 19.46 -9.49 41.54
N ARG A 77 19.91 -8.36 42.09
CA ARG A 77 20.90 -8.32 43.18
C ARG A 77 20.38 -9.06 44.41
N ILE A 78 19.11 -8.86 44.79
CA ILE A 78 18.52 -9.56 45.94
C ILE A 78 18.47 -11.07 45.70
N LEU A 79 18.07 -11.51 44.51
CA LEU A 79 17.98 -12.93 44.15
C LEU A 79 19.35 -13.63 44.05
N THR A 80 20.44 -12.86 43.88
CA THR A 80 21.80 -13.38 43.71
C THR A 80 22.62 -13.39 45.01
N LEU A 81 22.08 -12.88 46.13
CA LEU A 81 22.76 -12.86 47.43
C LEU A 81 23.08 -14.28 47.96
N PRO A 82 24.26 -14.49 48.57
CA PRO A 82 24.61 -15.77 49.18
C PRO A 82 23.81 -15.98 50.47
N LYS A 83 22.93 -16.98 50.48
CA LYS A 83 22.07 -17.40 51.62
C LYS A 83 20.84 -16.52 51.89
N THR A 84 20.04 -16.26 50.85
CA THR A 84 18.69 -15.68 51.01
C THR A 84 17.78 -16.57 51.84
N SER A 85 17.03 -15.98 52.78
CA SER A 85 15.98 -16.64 53.59
C SER A 85 14.70 -17.00 52.82
N ILE A 86 14.68 -16.77 51.50
CA ILE A 86 13.51 -16.88 50.63
C ILE A 86 13.24 -18.36 50.29
N ASP A 87 12.01 -18.81 50.52
CA ASP A 87 11.58 -20.16 50.18
C ASP A 87 11.54 -20.35 48.65
N ALA A 88 11.87 -21.57 48.17
CA ALA A 88 11.93 -21.90 46.73
C ALA A 88 10.70 -21.50 45.88
N PRO A 89 9.44 -21.64 46.36
CA PRO A 89 8.27 -21.18 45.60
C PRO A 89 8.25 -19.67 45.40
N LYS A 90 8.67 -18.91 46.42
CA LYS A 90 8.68 -17.44 46.41
C LYS A 90 9.77 -16.93 45.47
N THR A 91 10.94 -17.56 45.46
CA THR A 91 12.00 -17.30 44.47
C THR A 91 11.51 -17.49 43.05
N ARG A 92 10.74 -18.55 42.77
CA ARG A 92 10.17 -18.78 41.42
C ARG A 92 9.19 -17.68 41.02
N THR A 93 8.33 -17.23 41.93
CA THR A 93 7.39 -16.12 41.68
C THR A 93 8.14 -14.81 41.44
N LEU A 94 9.19 -14.54 42.20
CA LEU A 94 10.05 -13.35 42.03
C LEU A 94 10.79 -13.37 40.68
N VAL A 95 11.33 -14.52 40.25
CA VAL A 95 11.95 -14.64 38.93
C VAL A 95 10.93 -14.42 37.80
N LYS A 96 9.69 -14.92 37.97
CA LYS A 96 8.61 -14.66 37.00
C LYS A 96 8.13 -13.20 36.99
N SER A 97 8.38 -12.44 38.04
CA SER A 97 8.04 -11.02 38.10
C SER A 97 9.16 -10.11 37.59
N LEU A 98 10.28 -10.65 37.13
CA LEU A 98 11.31 -9.90 36.39
C LEU A 98 10.85 -9.55 34.96
N VAL A 99 9.70 -8.87 34.81
CA VAL A 99 9.17 -8.44 33.51
C VAL A 99 9.80 -7.10 33.13
N PRO A 100 10.61 -7.04 32.06
CA PRO A 100 11.30 -5.81 31.68
C PRO A 100 10.34 -4.80 31.04
N LEU A 101 10.25 -3.60 31.60
CA LEU A 101 9.53 -2.47 30.99
C LEU A 101 10.35 -1.82 29.86
N GLU A 102 11.68 -1.91 29.92
CA GLU A 102 12.62 -1.41 28.92
C GLU A 102 13.49 -2.56 28.40
N ARG A 103 14.11 -2.37 27.24
CA ARG A 103 15.14 -3.30 26.75
C ARG A 103 16.23 -3.49 27.81
N VAL A 104 16.64 -4.73 28.02
CA VAL A 104 17.58 -5.07 29.09
C VAL A 104 18.99 -4.68 28.69
N LYS A 105 19.58 -3.78 29.49
CA LYS A 105 20.93 -3.26 29.24
C LYS A 105 22.02 -4.33 29.41
N PRO A 106 23.16 -4.17 28.71
CA PRO A 106 24.38 -4.97 28.88
C PRO A 106 24.80 -5.22 30.34
N SER A 107 24.73 -4.20 31.19
CA SER A 107 25.17 -4.27 32.59
C SER A 107 24.42 -5.33 33.40
N THR A 108 23.10 -5.43 33.21
CA THR A 108 22.26 -6.43 33.89
C THR A 108 22.62 -7.85 33.46
N VAL A 109 22.88 -8.06 32.16
CA VAL A 109 23.26 -9.38 31.62
C VAL A 109 24.61 -9.81 32.17
N ILE A 110 25.59 -8.90 32.23
CA ILE A 110 26.91 -9.14 32.82
C ILE A 110 26.77 -9.50 34.30
N HIS A 111 25.97 -8.72 35.05
CA HIS A 111 25.72 -9.00 36.46
C HIS A 111 25.12 -10.39 36.67
N LEU A 112 24.07 -10.73 35.90
CA LEU A 112 23.43 -12.04 35.95
C LEU A 112 24.44 -13.16 35.66
N ILE A 113 25.14 -13.12 34.54
CA ILE A 113 26.09 -14.18 34.15
C ILE A 113 27.23 -14.31 35.16
N SER A 114 27.73 -13.18 35.69
CA SER A 114 28.77 -13.18 36.73
C SER A 114 28.32 -13.81 38.04
N SER A 115 27.02 -13.85 38.31
CA SER A 115 26.43 -14.43 39.53
C SER A 115 26.18 -15.95 39.45
N LEU A 116 26.38 -16.56 38.28
CA LEU A 116 26.23 -18.00 38.06
C LEU A 116 27.55 -18.76 38.28
N GLY A 117 27.45 -20.04 38.63
CA GLY A 117 28.60 -20.93 38.78
C GLY A 117 28.82 -21.42 40.22
N GLU A 118 29.98 -22.04 40.43
CA GLU A 118 30.37 -22.67 41.69
C GLU A 118 31.10 -21.66 42.59
N GLY A 119 30.67 -21.52 43.85
CA GLY A 119 31.35 -20.68 44.83
C GLY A 119 30.51 -20.39 46.07
N GLU A 120 31.17 -20.20 47.22
CA GLU A 120 30.49 -19.92 48.50
C GLU A 120 29.73 -18.58 48.52
N GLY A 121 30.11 -17.64 47.64
CA GLY A 121 29.46 -16.35 47.46
C GLY A 121 28.34 -16.32 46.42
N LYS A 122 27.89 -17.48 45.92
CA LYS A 122 26.88 -17.57 44.84
C LYS A 122 25.52 -18.03 45.37
N ALA A 123 24.45 -17.70 44.64
CA ALA A 123 23.09 -18.14 44.95
C ALA A 123 22.94 -19.66 44.81
N ALA A 124 21.89 -20.24 45.40
CA ALA A 124 21.59 -21.66 45.28
C ALA A 124 21.42 -22.10 43.81
N TYR A 125 21.90 -23.30 43.45
CA TYR A 125 21.85 -23.81 42.07
C TYR A 125 20.45 -23.79 41.44
N ALA A 126 19.40 -24.03 42.25
CA ALA A 126 18.01 -23.95 41.77
C ALA A 126 17.63 -22.53 41.32
N THR A 127 18.08 -21.50 42.05
CA THR A 127 17.88 -20.09 41.68
C THR A 127 18.69 -19.72 40.44
N GLN A 128 19.94 -20.16 40.37
CA GLN A 128 20.80 -19.94 39.19
C GLN A 128 20.17 -20.52 37.91
N ALA A 129 19.61 -21.73 37.97
CA ALA A 129 18.93 -22.36 36.84
C ALA A 129 17.66 -21.60 36.42
N LEU A 130 16.91 -21.03 37.37
CA LEU A 130 15.74 -20.19 37.08
C LEU A 130 16.13 -18.86 36.42
N LEU A 131 17.19 -18.22 36.89
CA LEU A 131 17.72 -16.99 36.29
C LEU A 131 18.23 -17.21 34.87
N LEU A 132 18.88 -18.34 34.61
CA LEU A 132 19.34 -18.68 33.27
C LEU A 132 18.16 -18.98 32.31
N LYS A 133 17.09 -19.62 32.80
CA LYS A 133 15.83 -19.77 32.04
C LYS A 133 15.16 -18.43 31.77
N TRP A 134 15.21 -17.50 32.73
CA TRP A 134 14.70 -16.16 32.53
C TRP A 134 15.51 -15.41 31.45
N LEU A 135 16.84 -15.52 31.45
CA LEU A 135 17.68 -14.91 30.40
C LEU A 135 17.33 -15.45 29.00
N VAL A 136 16.98 -16.74 28.89
CA VAL A 136 16.47 -17.32 27.63
C VAL A 136 15.15 -16.68 27.21
N MET A 137 14.20 -16.47 28.13
CA MET A 137 12.93 -15.79 27.83
C MET A 137 13.10 -14.31 27.47
N VAL A 138 14.15 -13.68 28.00
CA VAL A 138 14.46 -12.26 27.80
C VAL A 138 15.39 -12.00 26.62
N TYR A 139 15.86 -13.04 25.94
CA TYR A 139 16.77 -12.94 24.81
C TYR A 139 16.28 -11.97 23.73
N ASP A 140 15.00 -12.03 23.38
CA ASP A 140 14.39 -11.15 22.36
C ASP A 140 14.22 -9.70 22.83
N PHE A 141 14.37 -9.42 24.14
CA PHE A 141 14.22 -8.11 24.79
C PHE A 141 15.56 -7.48 25.21
N LEU A 142 16.70 -8.05 24.79
CA LEU A 142 18.03 -7.49 25.04
C LEU A 142 18.28 -6.25 24.17
N ASP A 143 19.02 -5.29 24.72
CA ASP A 143 19.47 -4.09 24.01
C ASP A 143 20.61 -4.41 23.03
N SER A 144 21.56 -5.24 23.45
CA SER A 144 22.68 -5.71 22.60
C SER A 144 23.05 -7.16 22.87
N TYR A 145 23.26 -7.93 21.80
CA TYR A 145 23.74 -9.31 21.87
C TYR A 145 25.27 -9.41 21.99
N ALA A 146 26.01 -8.32 21.75
CA ALA A 146 27.47 -8.33 21.74
C ALA A 146 28.07 -8.89 23.05
N VAL A 147 27.43 -8.57 24.18
CA VAL A 147 27.80 -9.07 25.51
C VAL A 147 27.74 -10.59 25.59
N LEU A 148 26.67 -11.21 25.06
CA LEU A 148 26.52 -12.65 25.08
C LEU A 148 27.58 -13.35 24.22
N HIS A 149 27.96 -12.75 23.10
CA HIS A 149 29.04 -13.27 22.25
C HIS A 149 30.41 -13.14 22.92
N GLN A 150 30.69 -12.02 23.59
CA GLN A 150 31.93 -11.85 24.36
C GLN A 150 32.02 -12.85 25.52
N LEU A 151 30.89 -13.15 26.17
CA LEU A 151 30.80 -14.11 27.28
C LEU A 151 30.56 -15.55 26.82
N TYR A 152 30.56 -15.84 25.50
CA TYR A 152 30.25 -17.16 24.95
C TYR A 152 31.13 -18.26 25.56
N GLY A 153 32.42 -17.97 25.77
CA GLY A 153 33.34 -18.92 26.41
C GLY A 153 32.92 -19.30 27.84
N ILE A 154 32.39 -18.35 28.60
CA ILE A 154 31.91 -18.59 29.98
C ILE A 154 30.60 -19.40 29.93
N LEU A 155 29.68 -19.03 29.04
CA LEU A 155 28.43 -19.77 28.84
C LEU A 155 28.70 -21.22 28.42
N PHE A 156 29.71 -21.45 27.58
CA PHE A 156 30.14 -22.79 27.18
C PHE A 156 30.68 -23.60 28.38
N ASN A 157 31.37 -22.97 29.33
CA ASN A 157 31.84 -23.66 30.53
C ASN A 157 30.70 -24.10 31.46
N PHE A 158 29.55 -23.41 31.44
CA PHE A 158 28.37 -23.83 32.22
C PHE A 158 27.75 -25.16 31.75
N LEU A 159 28.16 -25.67 30.59
CA LEU A 159 27.77 -27.01 30.11
C LEU A 159 28.30 -28.12 31.02
N TYR A 160 29.43 -27.92 31.70
CA TYR A 160 29.99 -28.90 32.63
C TYR A 160 29.18 -29.01 33.92
N THR A 161 28.47 -27.95 34.32
CA THR A 161 27.62 -27.94 35.53
C THR A 161 26.23 -28.51 35.25
N ALA A 162 25.93 -29.70 35.79
CA ALA A 162 24.68 -30.43 35.51
C ALA A 162 23.38 -29.62 35.71
N ASN A 163 23.31 -28.80 36.77
CA ASN A 163 22.10 -28.01 37.07
C ASN A 163 21.85 -26.85 36.08
N LEU A 164 22.90 -26.36 35.41
CA LEU A 164 22.82 -25.21 34.49
C LEU A 164 22.80 -25.65 33.03
N ARG A 165 23.40 -26.80 32.72
CA ARG A 165 23.59 -27.37 31.38
C ARG A 165 22.38 -27.24 30.46
N ALA A 166 21.21 -27.71 30.87
CA ALA A 166 20.01 -27.68 30.01
C ALA A 166 19.61 -26.25 29.59
N SER A 167 19.73 -25.27 30.49
CA SER A 167 19.36 -23.87 30.21
C SER A 167 20.50 -23.14 29.49
N ALA A 168 21.75 -23.48 29.79
CA ALA A 168 22.92 -23.02 29.06
C ALA A 168 22.91 -23.49 27.60
N CYS A 169 22.56 -24.76 27.34
CA CYS A 169 22.39 -25.28 25.98
C CYS A 169 21.34 -24.50 25.18
N HIS A 170 20.22 -24.14 25.81
CA HIS A 170 19.17 -23.37 25.14
C HIS A 170 19.65 -21.95 24.82
N LEU A 171 20.32 -21.27 25.76
CA LEU A 171 20.88 -19.94 25.52
C LEU A 171 21.97 -19.97 24.45
N LEU A 172 22.87 -20.95 24.50
CA LEU A 172 23.91 -21.15 23.50
C LEU A 172 23.29 -21.44 22.13
N ALA A 173 22.24 -22.25 22.05
CA ALA A 173 21.54 -22.51 20.79
C ALA A 173 20.93 -21.24 20.16
N LEU A 174 20.58 -20.22 20.97
CA LEU A 174 20.08 -18.94 20.48
C LEU A 174 21.21 -17.97 20.09
N CYS A 175 22.34 -17.99 20.80
CA CYS A 175 23.43 -17.03 20.59
C CYS A 175 24.60 -17.56 19.73
N THR A 176 24.62 -18.84 19.37
CA THR A 176 25.73 -19.41 18.57
C THR A 176 25.77 -18.78 17.19
N ARG A 177 26.87 -18.10 16.89
CA ARG A 177 27.25 -17.68 15.53
C ARG A 177 28.32 -18.61 14.97
N ARG A 178 28.59 -18.52 13.68
CA ARG A 178 29.63 -19.33 13.03
C ARG A 178 31.01 -19.17 13.71
N LYS A 179 31.37 -17.94 14.09
CA LYS A 179 32.64 -17.60 14.79
C LYS A 179 32.81 -18.32 16.13
N ASP A 180 31.70 -18.73 16.75
CA ASP A 180 31.71 -19.42 18.03
C ASP A 180 31.91 -20.94 17.87
N VAL A 181 31.70 -21.49 16.69
CA VAL A 181 31.84 -22.91 16.37
C VAL A 181 33.29 -23.23 16.00
N LYS A 182 34.12 -23.43 17.03
CA LYS A 182 35.54 -23.75 16.87
C LYS A 182 35.81 -25.26 17.02
N PRO A 183 36.84 -25.83 16.36
CA PRO A 183 37.14 -27.26 16.42
C PRO A 183 37.22 -27.85 17.84
N PHE A 184 37.86 -27.14 18.77
CA PHE A 184 37.97 -27.60 20.16
C PHE A 184 36.61 -27.62 20.91
N ARG A 185 35.68 -26.73 20.56
CA ARG A 185 34.32 -26.71 21.13
C ARG A 185 33.46 -27.83 20.54
N ILE A 186 33.63 -28.12 19.25
CA ILE A 186 32.99 -29.29 18.60
C ILE A 186 33.44 -30.57 19.30
N GLN A 187 34.75 -30.75 19.51
CA GLN A 187 35.29 -31.91 20.22
C GLN A 187 34.77 -32.02 21.67
N ALA A 188 34.75 -30.90 22.41
CA ALA A 188 34.22 -30.87 23.76
C ALA A 188 32.72 -31.20 23.81
N LEU A 189 31.93 -30.72 22.86
CA LEU A 189 30.49 -30.97 22.76
C LEU A 189 30.19 -32.42 22.34
N MET A 190 30.97 -32.99 21.42
CA MET A 190 30.88 -34.40 21.02
C MET A 190 31.18 -35.32 22.21
N LYS A 191 32.24 -35.02 22.98
CA LYS A 191 32.54 -35.75 24.22
C LYS A 191 31.39 -35.65 25.24
N LEU A 192 30.83 -34.45 25.40
CA LEU A 192 29.70 -34.24 26.30
C LEU A 192 28.44 -34.98 25.83
N TYR A 193 28.23 -35.09 24.51
CA TYR A 193 27.16 -35.89 23.91
C TYR A 193 27.36 -37.41 24.11
N GLU A 194 28.59 -37.92 24.01
CA GLU A 194 28.91 -39.31 24.36
C GLU A 194 28.55 -39.61 25.83
N ASP A 195 28.90 -38.69 26.73
CA ASP A 195 28.65 -38.84 28.16
C ASP A 195 27.16 -38.64 28.54
N HIS A 196 26.40 -37.82 27.79
CA HIS A 196 25.04 -37.38 28.13
C HIS A 196 24.06 -37.40 26.93
N SER A 197 24.05 -38.49 26.16
CA SER A 197 23.25 -38.61 24.93
C SER A 197 21.72 -38.53 25.11
N ASP A 198 21.22 -38.75 26.33
CA ASP A 198 19.80 -38.68 26.68
C ASP A 198 19.29 -37.26 26.93
N GLU A 199 20.19 -36.29 27.17
CA GLU A 199 19.79 -34.92 27.45
C GLU A 199 19.40 -34.17 26.18
N SER A 200 18.13 -33.77 26.11
CA SER A 200 17.60 -33.00 24.98
C SER A 200 18.44 -31.73 24.74
N GLY A 201 18.78 -30.97 25.79
CA GLY A 201 19.54 -29.72 25.63
C GLY A 201 20.84 -29.87 24.83
N VAL A 202 21.63 -30.91 25.13
CA VAL A 202 22.92 -31.18 24.47
C VAL A 202 22.72 -31.60 23.02
N VAL A 203 21.75 -32.50 22.77
CA VAL A 203 21.38 -32.91 21.40
C VAL A 203 20.96 -31.71 20.56
N GLY A 204 20.17 -30.80 21.13
CA GLY A 204 19.71 -29.59 20.46
C GLY A 204 20.84 -28.63 20.14
N LEU A 205 21.82 -28.46 21.05
CA LEU A 205 22.98 -27.61 20.78
C LEU A 205 23.89 -28.22 19.71
N LEU A 206 24.07 -29.55 19.73
CA LEU A 206 24.83 -30.26 18.71
C LEU A 206 24.19 -30.15 17.32
N GLN A 207 22.85 -30.16 17.23
CA GLN A 207 22.14 -29.90 15.98
C GLN A 207 22.40 -28.49 15.45
N VAL A 208 22.46 -27.48 16.32
CA VAL A 208 22.82 -26.11 15.92
C VAL A 208 24.25 -26.08 15.38
N TYR A 209 25.21 -26.71 16.07
CA TYR A 209 26.58 -26.84 15.58
C TYR A 209 26.68 -27.61 14.25
N GLN A 210 25.88 -28.66 14.08
CA GLN A 210 25.78 -29.44 12.84
C GLN A 210 25.28 -28.60 11.66
N SER A 211 24.40 -27.63 11.90
CA SER A 211 23.92 -26.73 10.84
C SER A 211 25.03 -25.84 10.25
N PHE A 212 26.07 -25.55 11.03
CA PHE A 212 27.22 -24.75 10.58
C PHE A 212 28.34 -25.61 9.96
N TYR A 213 28.55 -26.84 10.45
CA TYR A 213 29.59 -27.78 9.95
C TYR A 213 29.03 -29.20 9.80
N PRO A 214 28.19 -29.47 8.76
CA PRO A 214 27.54 -30.77 8.58
C PRO A 214 28.52 -31.91 8.28
N ASP A 215 29.65 -31.61 7.63
CA ASP A 215 30.64 -32.60 7.20
C ASP A 215 31.46 -33.17 8.37
N VAL A 216 31.61 -32.40 9.45
CA VAL A 216 32.39 -32.79 10.64
C VAL A 216 31.53 -33.53 11.66
N ILE A 217 30.21 -33.29 11.68
CA ILE A 217 29.27 -33.81 12.68
C ILE A 217 28.32 -34.80 12.00
N LEU A 218 28.81 -36.03 11.78
CA LEU A 218 28.10 -37.14 11.15
C LEU A 218 27.21 -37.89 12.16
N ASN A 219 26.09 -37.30 12.59
CA ASN A 219 25.12 -37.98 13.47
C ASN A 219 23.77 -38.19 12.77
N GLY A 220 23.33 -39.45 12.71
CA GLY A 220 22.20 -39.94 11.91
C GLY A 220 20.81 -39.97 12.57
N SER A 221 20.49 -39.07 13.52
CA SER A 221 19.12 -39.05 14.08
C SER A 221 18.61 -37.64 14.33
N ARG A 222 17.78 -37.15 13.40
CA ARG A 222 16.97 -35.93 13.55
C ARG A 222 15.82 -36.21 14.52
N LYS A 223 16.03 -36.08 15.84
CA LYS A 223 14.93 -36.03 16.81
C LYS A 223 14.30 -34.62 16.82
N ARG A 224 12.96 -34.56 16.91
CA ARG A 224 12.11 -33.34 16.89
C ARG A 224 12.55 -32.27 17.91
N SER A 225 12.19 -31.01 17.60
CA SER A 225 12.30 -29.79 18.41
C SER A 225 12.70 -30.02 19.86
N VAL A 226 13.95 -29.69 20.15
CA VAL A 226 14.64 -30.16 21.35
C VAL A 226 14.55 -29.16 22.51
N PHE A 227 14.25 -27.89 22.21
CA PHE A 227 14.17 -26.80 23.18
C PHE A 227 12.72 -26.32 23.37
N LYS A 228 12.22 -26.41 24.60
CA LYS A 228 10.91 -25.87 25.01
C LYS A 228 11.10 -24.59 25.80
N ILE A 229 10.29 -23.57 25.51
CA ILE A 229 10.25 -22.31 26.26
C ILE A 229 9.64 -22.57 27.64
N TRP A 230 10.19 -21.94 28.69
CA TRP A 230 9.78 -22.18 30.07
C TRP A 230 8.36 -21.67 30.40
N ASP A 231 7.99 -20.49 29.88
CA ASP A 231 6.67 -19.91 30.04
C ASP A 231 6.30 -19.03 28.82
N PRO A 232 5.50 -19.55 27.86
CA PRO A 232 5.13 -18.79 26.67
C PRO A 232 4.15 -17.65 26.96
N LEU A 233 3.29 -17.81 27.98
CA LEU A 233 2.35 -16.75 28.40
C LEU A 233 3.09 -15.54 28.97
N TRP A 234 4.19 -15.80 29.69
CA TRP A 234 5.06 -14.75 30.19
C TRP A 234 5.71 -13.94 29.06
N VAL A 235 6.25 -14.61 28.03
CA VAL A 235 6.89 -13.94 26.88
C VAL A 235 5.87 -13.08 26.13
N GLN A 236 4.65 -13.59 25.95
CA GLN A 236 3.56 -12.82 25.34
C GLN A 236 3.21 -11.58 26.18
N ASN A 237 3.12 -11.70 27.50
CA ASN A 237 2.84 -10.57 28.39
C ASN A 237 3.95 -9.51 28.34
N ALA A 238 5.22 -9.93 28.39
CA ALA A 238 6.36 -9.03 28.30
C ALA A 238 6.38 -8.26 26.96
N ALA A 239 6.04 -8.93 25.85
CA ALA A 239 5.93 -8.29 24.54
C ALA A 239 4.81 -7.23 24.50
N LEU A 240 3.64 -7.52 25.09
CA LEU A 240 2.51 -6.57 25.18
C LEU A 240 2.85 -5.34 26.03
N ILE A 241 3.58 -5.51 27.11
CA ILE A 241 3.98 -4.40 27.99
C ILE A 241 4.97 -3.48 27.29
N GLN A 242 5.93 -4.02 26.54
CA GLN A 242 6.87 -3.20 25.75
C GLN A 242 6.17 -2.49 24.59
N SER A 243 5.28 -3.16 23.85
CA SER A 243 4.56 -2.54 22.73
C SER A 243 3.71 -1.36 23.19
N ARG A 244 3.06 -1.47 24.37
CA ARG A 244 2.26 -0.37 24.96
C ARG A 244 3.09 0.88 25.29
N ARG A 245 4.38 0.70 25.58
CA ARG A 245 5.29 1.83 25.83
C ARG A 245 5.85 2.41 24.53
N GLU A 246 6.14 1.55 23.55
CA GLU A 246 6.65 1.97 22.23
C GLU A 246 5.66 2.85 21.45
N GLU A 247 4.35 2.75 21.73
CA GLU A 247 3.29 3.62 21.17
C GLU A 247 3.29 5.07 21.70
N THR A 248 4.18 5.43 22.64
CA THR A 248 4.35 6.83 23.07
C THR A 248 5.29 7.60 22.13
N PRO A 249 4.91 8.81 21.64
CA PRO A 249 5.47 9.42 20.43
C PRO A 249 6.87 10.07 20.54
N ASP A 250 7.55 10.04 21.68
CA ASP A 250 8.72 10.90 21.94
C ASP A 250 10.11 10.32 21.56
N GLY A 251 10.28 9.71 20.38
CA GLY A 251 11.63 9.28 19.95
C GLY A 251 11.79 9.06 18.45
N GLU A 252 12.89 9.55 17.87
CA GLU A 252 13.16 9.57 16.43
C GLU A 252 13.34 8.19 15.78
N ASP A 253 12.87 8.10 14.54
CA ASP A 253 12.66 6.90 13.72
C ASP A 253 13.92 6.44 12.96
N THR A 254 14.26 5.15 13.08
CA THR A 254 14.88 4.27 12.07
C THR A 254 15.22 2.89 12.67
N ASP A 255 15.56 2.84 13.96
CA ASP A 255 15.88 1.59 14.67
C ASP A 255 14.63 0.78 15.08
N ARG A 256 13.46 1.42 15.14
CA ARG A 256 12.17 0.81 15.55
C ARG A 256 11.73 -0.38 14.69
N GLU A 257 11.85 -0.30 13.37
CA GLU A 257 11.37 -1.34 12.45
C GLU A 257 12.28 -2.58 12.47
N LEU A 258 13.60 -2.37 12.55
CA LEU A 258 14.59 -3.45 12.70
C LEU A 258 14.48 -4.16 14.06
N HIS A 259 14.04 -3.47 15.11
CA HIS A 259 13.82 -4.04 16.44
C HIS A 259 12.52 -4.85 16.54
N ARG A 260 11.48 -4.49 15.79
CA ARG A 260 10.25 -5.29 15.67
C ARG A 260 10.52 -6.65 15.00
N ARG A 261 11.41 -6.68 14.00
CA ARG A 261 11.90 -7.91 13.35
C ARG A 261 12.59 -8.89 14.32
N ARG A 262 13.13 -8.43 15.45
CA ARG A 262 13.84 -9.27 16.44
C ARG A 262 12.91 -9.98 17.43
N SER A 263 11.73 -9.41 17.71
CA SER A 263 10.78 -9.95 18.72
C SER A 263 10.08 -11.25 18.31
N THR A 264 10.44 -11.82 17.16
CA THR A 264 9.72 -12.94 16.54
C THR A 264 10.57 -14.21 16.42
N ARG A 265 11.86 -14.23 16.80
CA ARG A 265 12.71 -15.44 16.67
C ARG A 265 12.19 -16.60 17.50
N ILE A 266 11.70 -16.33 18.71
CA ILE A 266 11.14 -17.36 19.60
C ILE A 266 9.68 -17.70 19.20
N LEU A 267 8.94 -16.75 18.64
CA LEU A 267 7.52 -16.92 18.27
C LEU A 267 7.31 -17.56 16.87
N ASN A 268 8.22 -17.33 15.91
CA ASN A 268 8.08 -17.74 14.50
C ASN A 268 8.49 -19.19 14.20
N LYS A 269 8.96 -19.98 15.19
CA LYS A 269 9.28 -21.40 14.98
C LYS A 269 8.05 -22.30 14.77
N SER A 270 6.86 -21.73 14.65
CA SER A 270 5.60 -22.46 14.52
C SER A 270 4.72 -21.87 13.42
N LYS A 271 4.94 -22.30 12.16
CA LYS A 271 3.93 -22.90 11.27
C LYS A 271 4.45 -23.04 9.82
N LYS A 272 3.75 -23.90 9.06
CA LYS A 272 4.06 -24.49 7.74
C LYS A 272 4.22 -23.47 6.59
N ALA A 273 5.26 -22.64 6.58
CA ALA A 273 5.56 -21.78 5.42
C ALA A 273 6.13 -22.61 4.24
N ILE A 274 5.82 -22.21 3.00
CA ILE A 274 6.43 -22.77 1.77
C ILE A 274 7.84 -22.22 1.61
N VAL A 275 7.99 -20.90 1.85
CA VAL A 275 9.28 -20.21 1.78
C VAL A 275 10.19 -20.65 2.93
N PRO A 276 11.43 -21.06 2.62
CA PRO A 276 12.39 -21.50 3.62
C PRO A 276 12.96 -20.32 4.44
N ILE A 277 13.45 -20.63 5.64
CA ILE A 277 14.13 -19.65 6.51
C ILE A 277 15.51 -19.34 5.92
N LEU A 278 15.91 -18.06 5.92
CA LEU A 278 17.22 -17.62 5.45
C LEU A 278 18.36 -18.41 6.13
N HIS A 279 19.08 -19.19 5.33
CA HIS A 279 20.23 -19.97 5.77
C HIS A 279 21.32 -20.07 4.69
N THR A 280 22.56 -19.88 5.13
CA THR A 280 23.78 -19.91 4.33
C THR A 280 24.65 -21.09 4.77
N PHE A 281 24.66 -22.17 3.98
CA PHE A 281 25.53 -23.32 4.21
C PHE A 281 26.96 -23.04 3.70
N ASN A 282 27.97 -23.63 4.36
CA ASN A 282 29.37 -23.67 3.91
C ASN A 282 30.09 -22.32 3.70
N ALA A 283 29.65 -21.25 4.40
CA ALA A 283 30.31 -19.96 4.25
C ALA A 283 31.81 -19.91 4.63
N SER A 284 32.65 -19.14 3.94
CA SER A 284 34.07 -19.04 4.32
C SER A 284 34.28 -18.29 5.63
N GLU A 285 35.33 -18.59 6.41
CA GLU A 285 35.59 -17.93 7.72
C GLU A 285 35.80 -16.40 7.61
N ASN A 286 36.17 -15.91 6.42
CA ASN A 286 36.39 -14.49 6.14
C ASN A 286 35.16 -13.79 5.56
N SER A 287 34.12 -14.55 5.20
CA SER A 287 32.87 -14.00 4.69
C SER A 287 31.91 -13.64 5.82
N ILE A 288 30.98 -12.76 5.50
CA ILE A 288 29.86 -12.41 6.36
C ILE A 288 28.60 -12.93 5.69
N THR A 289 27.74 -13.59 6.46
CA THR A 289 26.46 -14.07 5.95
C THR A 289 25.37 -13.07 6.28
N LEU A 290 24.28 -13.08 5.50
CA LEU A 290 23.15 -12.17 5.73
C LEU A 290 22.48 -12.37 7.09
N GLU A 291 22.57 -13.55 7.72
CA GLU A 291 22.02 -13.77 9.06
C GLU A 291 22.81 -13.06 10.17
N GLU A 292 24.06 -12.67 9.91
CA GLU A 292 24.92 -11.93 10.84
C GLU A 292 24.75 -10.40 10.74
N ILE A 293 24.02 -9.92 9.73
CA ILE A 293 23.86 -8.48 9.48
C ILE A 293 22.64 -7.95 10.21
N ASP A 294 22.92 -7.12 11.21
CA ASP A 294 21.92 -6.58 12.13
C ASP A 294 21.44 -5.16 11.73
N SER A 295 22.02 -4.55 10.69
CA SER A 295 21.76 -3.16 10.26
C SER A 295 22.01 -2.94 8.76
N VAL A 296 21.25 -2.04 8.13
CA VAL A 296 21.44 -1.61 6.73
C VAL A 296 22.83 -0.99 6.51
N ARG A 297 23.37 -0.25 7.48
CA ARG A 297 24.74 0.28 7.39
C ARG A 297 25.77 -0.85 7.34
N SER A 298 25.58 -1.86 8.19
CA SER A 298 26.41 -3.07 8.19
C SER A 298 26.28 -3.89 6.90
N LEU A 299 25.15 -3.81 6.19
CA LEU A 299 24.98 -4.41 4.86
C LEU A 299 25.85 -3.71 3.82
N VAL A 300 25.81 -2.37 3.79
CA VAL A 300 26.58 -1.57 2.83
C VAL A 300 28.08 -1.72 3.09
N ASP A 301 28.52 -1.67 4.35
CA ASP A 301 29.93 -1.79 4.72
C ASP A 301 30.54 -3.15 4.35
N ASN A 302 29.71 -4.20 4.31
CA ASN A 302 30.15 -5.58 4.05
C ASN A 302 29.65 -6.15 2.72
N LEU A 303 29.16 -5.30 1.80
CA LEU A 303 28.55 -5.72 0.54
C LEU A 303 29.45 -6.66 -0.29
N GLN A 304 30.77 -6.40 -0.26
CA GLN A 304 31.77 -7.17 -1.01
C GLN A 304 32.14 -8.51 -0.35
N LYS A 305 31.91 -8.66 0.96
CA LYS A 305 32.27 -9.86 1.74
C LYS A 305 31.06 -10.78 1.98
N LEU A 306 29.90 -10.40 1.44
CA LEU A 306 28.66 -11.13 1.60
C LEU A 306 28.65 -12.38 0.75
N GLU A 307 28.56 -13.53 1.41
CA GLU A 307 28.29 -14.79 0.74
C GLU A 307 26.79 -15.02 0.56
N LEU A 308 26.45 -15.63 -0.58
CA LEU A 308 25.07 -15.83 -0.99
C LEU A 308 24.41 -16.93 -0.17
N PRO A 309 23.18 -16.71 0.35
CA PRO A 309 22.41 -17.76 0.99
C PRO A 309 22.20 -18.93 0.03
N SER A 310 22.35 -20.13 0.58
CA SER A 310 22.11 -21.37 -0.16
C SER A 310 20.64 -21.53 -0.54
N GLN A 311 19.72 -21.00 0.28
CA GLN A 311 18.28 -21.06 0.08
C GLN A 311 17.75 -19.74 -0.49
N VAL A 312 17.77 -19.62 -1.82
CA VAL A 312 17.39 -18.39 -2.52
C VAL A 312 15.90 -18.05 -2.33
N GLY A 313 15.03 -19.04 -2.11
CA GLY A 313 13.60 -18.80 -1.85
C GLY A 313 13.30 -17.89 -0.64
N ALA A 314 14.23 -17.76 0.32
CA ALA A 314 14.08 -16.88 1.48
C ALA A 314 13.95 -15.39 1.10
N VAL A 315 14.32 -14.99 -0.12
CA VAL A 315 14.15 -13.62 -0.67
C VAL A 315 12.70 -13.13 -0.54
N PHE A 316 11.73 -14.02 -0.65
CA PHE A 316 10.32 -13.67 -0.61
C PHE A 316 9.86 -13.22 0.78
N GLN A 317 10.51 -13.69 1.86
CA GLN A 317 10.17 -13.31 3.24
C GLN A 317 11.12 -12.28 3.85
N ASP A 318 12.40 -12.28 3.46
CA ASP A 318 13.40 -11.42 4.08
C ASP A 318 13.68 -10.16 3.23
N ASP A 319 13.26 -9.01 3.76
CA ASP A 319 13.45 -7.70 3.11
C ASP A 319 14.92 -7.35 2.89
N MET A 320 15.83 -7.78 3.77
CA MET A 320 17.25 -7.43 3.66
C MET A 320 17.90 -8.23 2.53
N PHE A 321 17.54 -9.51 2.43
CA PHE A 321 17.96 -10.34 1.30
C PHE A 321 17.35 -9.83 0.00
N ARG A 322 16.08 -9.43 0.00
CA ARG A 322 15.42 -8.81 -1.15
C ARG A 322 16.15 -7.55 -1.64
N ASN A 323 16.46 -6.62 -0.75
CA ASN A 323 17.25 -5.43 -1.08
C ASN A 323 18.64 -5.79 -1.61
N PHE A 324 19.31 -6.78 -1.02
CA PHE A 324 20.61 -7.24 -1.48
C PHE A 324 20.56 -7.82 -2.90
N VAL A 325 19.54 -8.62 -3.24
CA VAL A 325 19.36 -9.16 -4.60
C VAL A 325 19.14 -8.04 -5.61
N LEU A 326 18.28 -7.07 -5.28
CA LEU A 326 18.01 -5.90 -6.14
C LEU A 326 19.26 -5.04 -6.37
N LEU A 327 20.09 -4.85 -5.33
CA LEU A 327 21.32 -4.06 -5.43
C LEU A 327 22.45 -4.80 -6.19
N LYS A 328 22.57 -6.12 -6.00
CA LYS A 328 23.62 -6.91 -6.64
C LYS A 328 23.34 -7.18 -8.12
N GLY A 329 22.07 -7.36 -8.49
CA GLY A 329 21.63 -7.49 -9.87
C GLY A 329 22.32 -8.61 -10.66
N SER A 330 22.69 -9.72 -10.04
CA SER A 330 23.39 -10.82 -10.74
C SER A 330 22.41 -11.84 -11.32
N ASP A 331 22.52 -12.09 -12.62
CA ASP A 331 21.63 -12.99 -13.38
C ASP A 331 21.57 -14.41 -12.81
N ASP A 332 22.68 -14.96 -12.30
CA ASP A 332 22.71 -16.30 -11.69
C ASP A 332 21.74 -16.44 -10.50
N ILE A 333 21.63 -15.40 -9.66
CA ILE A 333 20.69 -15.40 -8.53
C ILE A 333 19.26 -15.40 -9.03
N ILE A 334 18.97 -14.58 -10.05
CA ILE A 334 17.63 -14.47 -10.64
C ILE A 334 17.24 -15.79 -11.27
N SER A 335 18.12 -16.44 -12.05
CA SER A 335 17.86 -17.76 -12.63
C SER A 335 17.67 -18.85 -11.58
N ARG A 336 18.45 -18.84 -10.48
CA ARG A 336 18.27 -19.80 -9.38
C ARG A 336 16.97 -19.56 -8.61
N LEU A 337 16.60 -18.30 -8.40
CA LEU A 337 15.34 -17.92 -7.79
C LEU A 337 14.16 -18.34 -8.67
N ASP A 338 14.27 -18.13 -9.99
CA ASP A 338 13.25 -18.50 -10.97
C ASP A 338 13.01 -20.01 -10.99
N ASN A 339 14.06 -20.82 -11.08
CA ASN A 339 13.97 -22.28 -11.01
C ASN A 339 13.36 -22.78 -9.69
N TRP A 340 13.74 -22.17 -8.57
CA TRP A 340 13.18 -22.52 -7.26
C TRP A 340 11.69 -22.14 -7.17
N THR A 341 11.33 -20.98 -7.71
CA THR A 341 9.96 -20.45 -7.72
C THR A 341 9.05 -21.32 -8.59
N TYR A 342 9.54 -21.76 -9.76
CA TYR A 342 8.87 -22.73 -10.62
C TYR A 342 8.51 -24.00 -9.83
N ALA A 343 9.51 -24.67 -9.24
CA ALA A 343 9.28 -25.90 -8.50
C ALA A 343 8.28 -25.71 -7.34
N ALA A 344 8.43 -24.63 -6.56
CA ALA A 344 7.56 -24.35 -5.42
C ALA A 344 6.11 -24.01 -5.81
N LEU A 345 5.90 -23.29 -6.92
CA LEU A 345 4.56 -22.94 -7.42
C LEU A 345 3.84 -24.15 -7.97
N PHE A 346 4.49 -24.93 -8.84
CA PHE A 346 3.87 -26.08 -9.48
C PHE A 346 3.59 -27.22 -8.49
N ASP A 347 4.46 -27.44 -7.50
CA ASP A 347 4.20 -28.40 -6.41
C ASP A 347 2.91 -28.06 -5.64
N GLU A 348 2.68 -26.78 -5.30
CA GLU A 348 1.48 -26.38 -4.56
C GLU A 348 0.25 -26.25 -5.47
N TYR A 349 0.43 -25.96 -6.76
CA TYR A 349 -0.64 -26.00 -7.77
C TYR A 349 -1.20 -27.41 -7.94
N ASP A 350 -0.33 -28.42 -8.07
CA ASP A 350 -0.72 -29.84 -8.16
C ASP A 350 -1.51 -30.27 -6.91
N ILE A 351 -1.10 -29.79 -5.73
CA ILE A 351 -1.81 -30.02 -4.47
C ILE A 351 -3.20 -29.37 -4.49
N GLU A 352 -3.33 -28.13 -4.94
CA GLU A 352 -4.60 -27.40 -5.01
C GLU A 352 -5.58 -28.07 -5.99
N ILE A 353 -5.11 -28.50 -7.17
CA ILE A 353 -5.91 -29.26 -8.14
C ILE A 353 -6.38 -30.60 -7.54
N ALA A 354 -5.48 -31.34 -6.89
CA ALA A 354 -5.81 -32.61 -6.26
C ALA A 354 -6.82 -32.44 -5.11
N ALA A 355 -6.67 -31.39 -4.32
CA ALA A 355 -7.53 -31.09 -3.18
C ALA A 355 -8.87 -30.43 -3.58
N LYS A 356 -8.98 -29.84 -4.78
CA LYS A 356 -10.14 -29.06 -5.26
C LYS A 356 -10.59 -27.97 -4.28
N SER A 357 -9.64 -27.39 -3.53
CA SER A 357 -9.91 -26.36 -2.54
C SER A 357 -8.75 -25.38 -2.45
N ALA A 358 -9.05 -24.11 -2.22
CA ALA A 358 -8.05 -23.05 -2.16
C ALA A 358 -7.04 -23.28 -1.02
N SER A 359 -5.75 -23.31 -1.36
CA SER A 359 -4.68 -23.45 -0.38
C SER A 359 -4.33 -22.11 0.26
N GLU A 360 -4.56 -21.94 1.57
CA GLU A 360 -4.12 -20.76 2.33
C GLU A 360 -2.59 -20.57 2.25
N ARG A 361 -1.83 -21.67 2.10
CA ARG A 361 -0.37 -21.61 1.95
C ARG A 361 0.01 -20.99 0.61
N LEU A 362 -0.67 -21.38 -0.47
CA LEU A 362 -0.46 -20.81 -1.80
C LEU A 362 -0.85 -19.32 -1.82
N GLU A 363 -1.95 -18.93 -1.16
CA GLU A 363 -2.35 -17.52 -1.06
C GLU A 363 -1.26 -16.65 -0.44
N VAL A 364 -0.70 -17.08 0.69
CA VAL A 364 0.40 -16.36 1.37
C VAL A 364 1.63 -16.30 0.47
N PHE A 365 1.93 -17.38 -0.25
CA PHE A 365 3.09 -17.43 -1.14
C PHE A 365 2.92 -16.52 -2.36
N LEU A 366 1.77 -16.53 -3.02
CA LEU A 366 1.45 -15.63 -4.14
C LEU A 366 1.50 -14.16 -3.72
N LYS A 367 1.04 -13.82 -2.50
CA LYS A 367 1.19 -12.47 -1.94
C LYS A 367 2.66 -12.08 -1.74
N GLN A 368 3.49 -12.99 -1.23
CA GLN A 368 4.93 -12.73 -1.07
C GLN A 368 5.66 -12.54 -2.41
N ILE A 369 5.25 -13.28 -3.44
CA ILE A 369 5.74 -13.11 -4.82
C ILE A 369 5.26 -11.76 -5.36
N LEU A 370 3.99 -11.40 -5.16
CA LEU A 370 3.44 -10.11 -5.59
C LEU A 370 4.18 -8.94 -4.95
N ASP A 371 4.51 -9.03 -3.66
CA ASP A 371 5.30 -7.99 -2.99
C ASP A 371 6.70 -7.89 -3.62
N TYR A 372 7.29 -9.03 -4.01
CA TYR A 372 8.61 -9.07 -4.65
C TYR A 372 8.57 -8.44 -6.04
N THR A 373 7.59 -8.80 -6.86
CA THR A 373 7.40 -8.24 -8.21
C THR A 373 7.01 -6.77 -8.15
N ALA A 374 6.19 -6.35 -7.17
CA ALA A 374 5.84 -4.96 -6.97
C ALA A 374 7.06 -4.09 -6.61
N MET A 375 8.05 -4.66 -5.91
CA MET A 375 9.31 -3.97 -5.61
C MET A 375 10.27 -3.97 -6.81
N GLY A 376 10.43 -5.11 -7.48
CA GLY A 376 11.34 -5.26 -8.63
C GLY A 376 10.81 -4.67 -9.94
N LYS A 377 9.50 -4.43 -10.04
CA LYS A 377 8.75 -4.02 -11.26
C LYS A 377 8.88 -4.98 -12.46
N ALA A 378 9.52 -6.12 -12.26
CA ALA A 378 9.73 -7.17 -13.25
C ALA A 378 9.12 -8.48 -12.73
N LEU A 379 8.40 -9.17 -13.62
CA LEU A 379 7.84 -10.49 -13.36
C LEU A 379 8.91 -11.56 -13.62
N LEU A 380 8.97 -12.59 -12.77
CA LEU A 380 9.83 -13.75 -12.99
C LEU A 380 9.22 -14.62 -14.11
N PRO A 381 10.02 -15.13 -15.07
CA PRO A 381 9.52 -15.99 -16.15
C PRO A 381 8.71 -17.20 -15.67
N SER A 382 9.16 -17.87 -14.61
CA SER A 382 8.44 -19.00 -13.99
C SER A 382 7.04 -18.65 -13.52
N VAL A 383 6.84 -17.40 -13.07
CA VAL A 383 5.53 -16.91 -12.63
C VAL A 383 4.65 -16.63 -13.83
N GLU A 384 5.20 -16.14 -14.95
CA GLU A 384 4.47 -15.97 -16.20
C GLU A 384 3.96 -17.32 -16.73
N ASP A 385 4.81 -18.35 -16.75
CA ASP A 385 4.44 -19.70 -17.17
C ASP A 385 3.36 -20.30 -16.27
N PHE A 386 3.50 -20.13 -14.95
CA PHE A 386 2.46 -20.51 -14.00
C PHE A 386 1.13 -19.79 -14.28
N LEU A 387 1.15 -18.47 -14.53
CA LEU A 387 -0.07 -17.72 -14.82
C LEU A 387 -0.75 -18.19 -16.10
N LYS A 388 0.02 -18.51 -17.16
CA LYS A 388 -0.51 -19.06 -18.43
C LYS A 388 -1.29 -20.34 -18.16
N GLU A 389 -0.77 -21.25 -17.34
CA GLU A 389 -1.46 -22.51 -17.05
C GLU A 389 -2.60 -22.30 -16.05
N TYR A 390 -2.39 -21.54 -14.97
CA TYR A 390 -3.37 -21.33 -13.91
C TYR A 390 -4.63 -20.62 -14.42
N VAL A 391 -4.50 -19.59 -15.26
CA VAL A 391 -5.66 -18.83 -15.79
C VAL A 391 -6.59 -19.72 -16.62
N THR A 392 -6.08 -20.76 -17.28
CA THR A 392 -6.92 -21.70 -18.05
C THR A 392 -7.80 -22.58 -17.16
N THR A 393 -7.37 -22.91 -15.95
CA THR A 393 -8.12 -23.74 -14.99
C THR A 393 -8.82 -22.91 -13.91
N TRP A 394 -8.56 -21.61 -13.86
CA TRP A 394 -9.03 -20.70 -12.82
C TRP A 394 -10.54 -20.52 -12.82
N ASN A 395 -11.09 -20.39 -11.61
CA ASN A 395 -12.53 -20.24 -11.34
C ASN A 395 -12.98 -18.78 -11.12
N GLY A 396 -12.05 -17.81 -11.18
CA GLY A 396 -12.34 -16.39 -10.96
C GLY A 396 -12.39 -15.93 -9.49
N LYS A 397 -12.32 -16.86 -8.52
CA LYS A 397 -12.50 -16.54 -7.09
C LYS A 397 -11.28 -16.84 -6.23
N TRP A 398 -10.55 -17.92 -6.51
CA TRP A 398 -9.39 -18.30 -5.70
C TRP A 398 -8.23 -17.34 -5.92
N HIS A 399 -7.56 -16.94 -4.83
CA HIS A 399 -6.37 -16.08 -4.85
C HIS A 399 -6.52 -14.80 -5.69
N ARG A 400 -7.75 -14.31 -5.85
CA ARG A 400 -8.14 -13.32 -6.87
C ARG A 400 -7.27 -12.07 -6.87
N GLU A 401 -7.05 -11.47 -5.69
CA GLU A 401 -6.23 -10.26 -5.57
C GLU A 401 -4.78 -10.51 -5.97
N ALA A 402 -4.22 -11.65 -5.56
CA ALA A 402 -2.83 -12.00 -5.86
C ALA A 402 -2.64 -12.31 -7.36
N ILE A 403 -3.56 -13.05 -7.97
CA ILE A 403 -3.51 -13.40 -9.39
C ILE A 403 -3.69 -12.15 -10.27
N LEU A 404 -4.71 -11.33 -10.02
CA LEU A 404 -4.91 -10.08 -10.78
C LEU A 404 -3.74 -9.11 -10.57
N GLY A 405 -3.19 -9.04 -9.35
CA GLY A 405 -1.99 -8.28 -9.05
C GLY A 405 -0.78 -8.74 -9.85
N LEU A 406 -0.52 -10.05 -9.90
CA LEU A 406 0.61 -10.62 -10.65
C LEU A 406 0.44 -10.47 -12.17
N LEU A 407 -0.77 -10.70 -12.68
CA LEU A 407 -1.09 -10.48 -14.10
C LEU A 407 -0.86 -9.03 -14.52
N SER A 408 -1.00 -8.07 -13.60
CA SER A 408 -0.73 -6.66 -13.90
C SER A 408 0.74 -6.36 -14.24
N PHE A 409 1.67 -7.28 -13.97
CA PHE A 409 3.10 -7.14 -14.25
C PHE A 409 3.57 -7.94 -15.49
N VAL A 410 2.67 -8.63 -16.20
CA VAL A 410 3.02 -9.38 -17.42
C VAL A 410 3.57 -8.40 -18.48
N PRO A 411 4.69 -8.72 -19.14
CA PRO A 411 5.28 -7.84 -20.14
C PRO A 411 4.32 -7.62 -21.32
N PHE A 412 4.11 -6.35 -21.70
CA PHE A 412 3.28 -6.01 -22.84
C PHE A 412 4.08 -6.14 -24.14
N LEU A 413 3.79 -7.18 -24.93
CA LEU A 413 4.33 -7.38 -26.27
C LEU A 413 3.31 -7.00 -27.35
N ASN A 414 2.16 -7.66 -27.35
CA ASN A 414 1.11 -7.51 -28.35
C ASN A 414 -0.27 -7.65 -27.69
N HIS A 415 -1.24 -6.84 -28.13
CA HIS A 415 -2.60 -6.91 -27.62
C HIS A 415 -3.30 -8.24 -27.96
N LYS A 416 -3.10 -8.75 -29.19
CA LYS A 416 -3.78 -9.98 -29.65
C LYS A 416 -3.38 -11.20 -28.82
N ASP A 417 -2.08 -11.38 -28.60
CA ASP A 417 -1.57 -12.53 -27.85
C ASP A 417 -2.02 -12.48 -26.38
N LEU A 418 -2.02 -11.29 -25.76
CA LEU A 418 -2.51 -11.11 -24.39
C LEU A 418 -4.02 -11.37 -24.28
N LYS A 419 -4.77 -11.00 -25.31
CA LYS A 419 -6.21 -11.23 -25.36
C LYS A 419 -6.53 -12.72 -25.42
N ASP A 420 -5.90 -13.44 -26.34
CA ASP A 420 -6.12 -14.87 -26.56
C ASP A 420 -5.69 -15.71 -25.34
N VAL A 421 -4.58 -15.33 -24.69
CA VAL A 421 -4.01 -16.10 -23.57
C VAL A 421 -4.69 -15.76 -22.24
N PHE A 422 -4.95 -14.48 -21.95
CA PHE A 422 -5.42 -14.04 -20.64
C PHE A 422 -6.79 -13.36 -20.67
N PHE A 423 -6.97 -12.32 -21.49
CA PHE A 423 -8.14 -11.44 -21.32
C PHE A 423 -9.47 -12.11 -21.65
N ASP A 424 -9.59 -12.91 -22.72
CA ASP A 424 -10.87 -13.55 -23.07
C ASP A 424 -11.40 -14.45 -21.94
N ARG A 425 -10.51 -15.15 -21.24
CA ARG A 425 -10.89 -15.99 -20.11
C ARG A 425 -11.26 -15.15 -18.88
N LEU A 426 -10.50 -14.09 -18.56
CA LEU A 426 -10.86 -13.16 -17.50
C LEU A 426 -12.22 -12.50 -17.78
N GLU A 427 -12.42 -12.11 -19.04
CA GLU A 427 -13.64 -11.71 -19.73
C GLU A 427 -14.84 -12.53 -19.29
N SER A 428 -14.86 -13.77 -19.80
CA SER A 428 -15.94 -14.73 -19.57
C SER A 428 -16.24 -15.05 -18.11
N LEU A 429 -15.24 -14.95 -17.22
CA LEU A 429 -15.39 -15.23 -15.80
C LEU A 429 -15.95 -14.03 -15.02
N LEU A 430 -15.42 -12.83 -15.30
CA LEU A 430 -15.63 -11.62 -14.50
C LEU A 430 -16.65 -10.64 -15.09
N GLN A 431 -17.06 -10.81 -16.35
CA GLN A 431 -18.05 -9.95 -17.00
C GLN A 431 -19.51 -10.34 -16.68
N ASN A 432 -19.74 -11.36 -15.83
CA ASN A 432 -21.07 -11.79 -15.40
C ASN A 432 -21.71 -10.82 -14.36
N ASP A 433 -23.04 -10.93 -14.16
CA ASP A 433 -24.02 -10.08 -13.42
C ASP A 433 -23.62 -9.33 -12.13
N SER A 434 -22.44 -9.58 -11.52
CA SER A 434 -21.99 -8.95 -10.28
C SER A 434 -21.20 -7.65 -10.52
N PRO A 435 -21.56 -6.54 -9.88
CA PRO A 435 -20.83 -5.28 -9.99
C PRO A 435 -19.42 -5.34 -9.38
N GLU A 436 -19.19 -6.21 -8.39
CA GLU A 436 -17.87 -6.46 -7.81
C GLU A 436 -16.91 -7.06 -8.84
N ASP A 437 -17.43 -7.90 -9.73
CA ASP A 437 -16.64 -8.57 -10.76
C ASP A 437 -16.21 -7.63 -11.88
N ALA A 438 -17.15 -6.81 -12.38
CA ALA A 438 -16.84 -5.71 -13.28
C ALA A 438 -15.82 -4.73 -12.66
N THR A 439 -16.00 -4.36 -11.39
CA THR A 439 -15.10 -3.43 -10.70
C THR A 439 -13.68 -3.99 -10.59
N ALA A 440 -13.51 -5.27 -10.24
CA ALA A 440 -12.18 -5.87 -10.12
C ALA A 440 -11.47 -5.97 -11.49
N LEU A 441 -12.22 -6.25 -12.55
CA LEU A 441 -11.70 -6.31 -13.92
C LEU A 441 -11.17 -4.94 -14.37
N ILE A 442 -11.92 -3.86 -14.10
CA ILE A 442 -11.49 -2.49 -14.41
C ILE A 442 -10.26 -2.10 -13.57
N ARG A 443 -10.22 -2.46 -12.27
CA ARG A 443 -9.03 -2.22 -11.42
C ARG A 443 -7.80 -2.98 -11.91
N PHE A 444 -7.98 -4.20 -12.40
CA PHE A 444 -6.93 -4.99 -13.01
C PHE A 444 -6.36 -4.25 -14.23
N HIS A 445 -7.21 -3.86 -15.19
CA HIS A 445 -6.76 -3.12 -16.38
C HIS A 445 -6.14 -1.76 -16.02
N THR A 446 -6.63 -1.09 -14.98
CA THR A 446 -6.02 0.14 -14.46
C THR A 446 -4.60 -0.09 -13.96
N SER A 447 -4.40 -1.16 -13.18
CA SER A 447 -3.08 -1.51 -12.64
C SER A 447 -2.13 -1.95 -13.76
N PHE A 448 -2.63 -2.73 -14.71
CA PHE A 448 -1.89 -3.17 -15.89
C PHE A 448 -1.46 -1.98 -16.76
N ALA A 449 -2.37 -1.06 -17.09
CA ALA A 449 -2.07 0.16 -17.83
C ALA A 449 -1.01 1.02 -17.13
N ARG A 450 -1.11 1.20 -15.80
CA ARG A 450 -0.09 1.92 -15.00
C ARG A 450 1.29 1.26 -15.11
N ASN A 451 1.35 -0.06 -15.01
CA ASN A 451 2.61 -0.78 -15.10
C ASN A 451 3.21 -0.72 -16.50
N ILE A 452 2.40 -0.83 -17.56
CA ILE A 452 2.85 -0.61 -18.95
C ILE A 452 3.43 0.78 -19.13
N ILE A 453 2.69 1.80 -18.67
CA ILE A 453 3.13 3.19 -18.75
C ILE A 453 4.48 3.33 -18.04
N ASN A 454 4.62 2.83 -16.82
CA ASN A 454 5.87 2.89 -16.07
C ASN A 454 7.04 2.15 -16.74
N GLN A 455 6.82 0.93 -17.23
CA GLN A 455 7.86 0.13 -17.89
C GLN A 455 8.36 0.81 -19.17
N ARG A 456 7.45 1.34 -19.99
CA ARG A 456 7.78 1.98 -21.26
C ARG A 456 8.23 3.44 -21.11
N SER A 457 7.92 4.11 -19.99
CA SER A 457 8.43 5.45 -19.66
C SER A 457 9.95 5.47 -19.47
N VAL A 458 10.50 4.37 -18.95
CA VAL A 458 11.92 4.26 -18.56
C VAL A 458 12.81 3.78 -19.72
N SER A 459 12.23 3.25 -20.80
CA SER A 459 12.97 2.75 -21.96
C SER A 459 13.13 3.85 -23.03
N PRO A 460 14.30 4.52 -23.13
CA PRO A 460 14.52 5.57 -24.13
C PRO A 460 14.78 5.01 -25.55
N HIS A 461 14.99 3.70 -25.71
CA HIS A 461 15.61 3.13 -26.91
C HIS A 461 14.64 2.39 -27.87
N GLU A 462 13.38 2.17 -27.46
CA GLU A 462 12.34 1.49 -28.28
C GLU A 462 11.31 2.46 -28.87
N ALA A 463 11.57 3.77 -28.79
CA ALA A 463 10.62 4.85 -29.08
C ALA A 463 10.03 4.88 -30.52
N LEU A 464 10.41 3.96 -31.40
CA LEU A 464 10.07 4.01 -32.82
C LEU A 464 9.41 2.73 -33.36
N ASP A 465 9.06 1.75 -32.53
CA ASP A 465 8.34 0.57 -33.02
C ASP A 465 6.85 0.90 -33.29
N PRO A 466 6.43 1.03 -34.57
CA PRO A 466 5.05 1.37 -34.91
C PRO A 466 4.06 0.27 -34.51
N ASP A 467 4.52 -0.97 -34.36
CA ASP A 467 3.68 -2.13 -34.04
C ASP A 467 3.25 -2.08 -32.55
N ILE A 468 4.19 -1.72 -31.67
CA ILE A 468 3.91 -1.56 -30.23
C ILE A 468 2.94 -0.40 -30.00
N ARG A 469 3.14 0.75 -30.65
CA ARG A 469 2.23 1.89 -30.57
C ARG A 469 0.81 1.50 -30.98
N THR A 470 0.67 0.82 -32.12
CA THR A 470 -0.63 0.37 -32.64
C THR A 470 -1.29 -0.62 -31.67
N SER A 471 -0.54 -1.56 -31.12
CA SER A 471 -1.03 -2.51 -30.12
C SER A 471 -1.46 -1.81 -28.82
N LEU A 472 -0.74 -0.79 -28.35
CA LEU A 472 -1.14 0.01 -27.18
C LEU A 472 -2.44 0.77 -27.42
N ARG A 473 -2.58 1.40 -28.59
CA ARG A 473 -3.82 2.08 -28.98
C ARG A 473 -5.00 1.10 -29.03
N GLN A 474 -4.79 -0.09 -29.61
CA GLN A 474 -5.80 -1.16 -29.63
C GLN A 474 -6.20 -1.58 -28.21
N TYR A 475 -5.23 -1.75 -27.32
CA TYR A 475 -5.48 -2.10 -25.93
C TYR A 475 -6.28 -1.03 -25.17
N PHE A 476 -5.95 0.26 -25.32
CA PHE A 476 -6.72 1.34 -24.70
C PHE A 476 -8.15 1.41 -25.23
N ASN A 477 -8.34 1.31 -26.55
CA ASN A 477 -9.67 1.29 -27.16
C ASN A 477 -10.48 0.06 -26.72
N TYR A 478 -9.84 -1.10 -26.58
CA TYR A 478 -10.47 -2.31 -26.06
C TYR A 478 -10.93 -2.15 -24.61
N THR A 479 -10.09 -1.56 -23.76
CA THR A 479 -10.45 -1.33 -22.35
C THR A 479 -11.56 -0.27 -22.23
N ASP A 480 -11.57 0.73 -23.10
CA ASP A 480 -12.64 1.73 -23.20
C ASP A 480 -14.00 1.11 -23.58
N GLN A 481 -14.00 0.15 -24.51
CA GLN A 481 -15.19 -0.64 -24.84
C GLN A 481 -15.67 -1.48 -23.66
N LEU A 482 -14.74 -2.12 -22.93
CA LEU A 482 -15.05 -2.90 -21.73
C LEU A 482 -15.68 -2.04 -20.63
N ASN A 483 -15.10 -0.86 -20.37
CA ASN A 483 -15.64 0.11 -19.42
C ASN A 483 -17.04 0.59 -19.82
N SER A 484 -17.24 0.87 -21.11
CA SER A 484 -18.54 1.26 -21.66
C SER A 484 -19.59 0.15 -21.51
N GLN A 485 -19.23 -1.09 -21.79
CA GLN A 485 -20.11 -2.26 -21.60
C GLN A 485 -20.48 -2.45 -20.13
N ALA A 486 -19.53 -2.31 -19.20
CA ALA A 486 -19.79 -2.40 -17.77
C ALA A 486 -20.81 -1.34 -17.31
N ILE A 487 -20.67 -0.08 -17.77
CA ILE A 487 -21.63 0.99 -17.46
C ILE A 487 -23.01 0.68 -18.04
N ILE A 488 -23.10 0.20 -19.28
CA ILE A 488 -24.38 -0.15 -19.92
C ILE A 488 -25.09 -1.29 -19.17
N ASN A 489 -24.37 -2.35 -18.83
CA ASN A 489 -24.93 -3.54 -18.19
C ASN A 489 -25.45 -3.24 -16.78
N HIS A 490 -24.76 -2.37 -16.03
CA HIS A 490 -25.10 -2.05 -14.65
C HIS A 490 -25.87 -0.73 -14.45
N ARG A 491 -26.34 -0.10 -15.55
CA ARG A 491 -26.97 1.24 -15.54
C ARG A 491 -28.14 1.43 -14.57
N SER A 492 -28.86 0.35 -14.23
CA SER A 492 -30.04 0.37 -13.35
C SER A 492 -29.74 -0.01 -11.90
N GLN A 493 -28.49 -0.38 -11.59
CA GLN A 493 -28.07 -0.82 -10.27
C GLN A 493 -27.47 0.36 -9.49
N ALA A 494 -27.66 0.39 -8.16
CA ALA A 494 -27.05 1.42 -7.30
C ALA A 494 -25.51 1.39 -7.31
N SER A 495 -24.93 0.25 -7.68
CA SER A 495 -23.48 0.03 -7.83
C SER A 495 -22.86 0.77 -9.02
N ILE A 496 -23.66 1.41 -9.88
CA ILE A 496 -23.16 2.19 -11.03
C ILE A 496 -22.16 3.26 -10.61
N ILE A 497 -22.35 3.88 -9.45
CA ILE A 497 -21.44 4.92 -8.90
C ILE A 497 -20.05 4.32 -8.65
N THR A 498 -19.98 3.13 -8.05
CA THR A 498 -18.70 2.43 -7.79
C THR A 498 -17.98 2.08 -9.07
N ILE A 499 -18.71 1.57 -10.07
CA ILE A 499 -18.16 1.22 -11.38
C ILE A 499 -17.64 2.49 -12.07
N GLN A 500 -18.43 3.57 -12.07
CA GLN A 500 -18.01 4.85 -12.63
C GLN A 500 -16.75 5.41 -11.99
N HIS A 501 -16.64 5.43 -10.66
CA HIS A 501 -15.40 5.88 -10.01
C HIS A 501 -14.21 5.02 -10.37
N THR A 502 -14.40 3.71 -10.50
CA THR A 502 -13.33 2.78 -10.90
C THR A 502 -12.93 3.01 -12.36
N THR A 503 -13.89 3.29 -13.23
CA THR A 503 -13.65 3.70 -14.62
C THR A 503 -12.92 5.05 -14.67
N LEU A 504 -13.23 6.01 -13.80
CA LEU A 504 -12.50 7.27 -13.72
C LEU A 504 -11.05 7.06 -13.21
N ASP A 505 -10.80 6.11 -12.29
CA ASP A 505 -9.44 5.75 -11.84
C ASP A 505 -8.55 5.28 -13.01
N PHE A 506 -9.16 4.63 -14.02
CA PHE A 506 -8.49 4.19 -15.25
C PHE A 506 -8.07 5.38 -16.11
N TYR A 507 -8.98 6.32 -16.38
CA TYR A 507 -8.65 7.50 -17.19
C TYR A 507 -7.67 8.45 -16.47
N GLU A 508 -7.77 8.60 -15.16
CA GLU A 508 -6.77 9.34 -14.37
C GLU A 508 -5.35 8.74 -14.47
N ALA A 509 -5.26 7.43 -14.71
CA ALA A 509 -3.98 6.75 -14.94
C ALA A 509 -3.46 7.00 -16.36
N ILE A 510 -4.33 6.93 -17.37
CA ILE A 510 -3.97 7.08 -18.79
C ILE A 510 -3.61 8.52 -19.13
N VAL A 511 -4.31 9.51 -18.57
CA VAL A 511 -4.00 10.92 -18.87
C VAL A 511 -2.57 11.30 -18.51
N LYS A 512 -1.97 10.62 -17.51
CA LYS A 512 -0.61 10.88 -17.02
C LYS A 512 0.49 10.21 -17.85
N ILE A 513 0.19 9.84 -19.09
CA ILE A 513 1.16 9.31 -20.04
C ILE A 513 2.32 10.31 -20.26
N PRO A 514 3.58 9.85 -20.32
CA PRO A 514 4.71 10.72 -20.65
C PRO A 514 4.69 11.12 -22.13
N LEU A 515 4.20 12.31 -22.43
CA LEU A 515 4.09 12.86 -23.78
C LEU A 515 5.45 13.02 -24.50
N THR A 516 6.56 12.95 -23.76
CA THR A 516 7.91 12.92 -24.33
C THR A 516 8.18 11.66 -25.15
N ASN A 517 7.50 10.55 -24.86
CA ASN A 517 7.70 9.29 -25.56
C ASN A 517 6.66 9.14 -26.71
N PRO A 518 7.08 9.11 -27.99
CA PRO A 518 6.19 9.03 -29.15
C PRO A 518 5.44 7.68 -29.32
N VAL A 519 5.73 6.68 -28.47
CA VAL A 519 5.00 5.40 -28.46
C VAL A 519 3.58 5.55 -27.94
N PHE A 520 3.30 6.57 -27.12
CA PHE A 520 1.98 6.78 -26.57
C PHE A 520 1.16 7.78 -27.38
N GLU A 521 -0.08 7.40 -27.67
CA GLU A 521 -1.09 8.26 -28.29
C GLU A 521 -2.15 8.63 -27.25
N ILE A 522 -2.67 9.85 -27.34
CA ILE A 522 -3.73 10.31 -26.44
C ILE A 522 -5.04 9.65 -26.85
N VAL A 523 -5.56 8.77 -25.98
CA VAL A 523 -6.89 8.15 -26.13
C VAL A 523 -7.80 8.71 -25.05
N TYR A 524 -8.86 9.44 -25.46
CA TYR A 524 -9.86 10.00 -24.56
C TYR A 524 -11.03 9.02 -24.29
N PRO A 525 -11.83 9.20 -23.22
CA PRO A 525 -12.93 8.31 -22.86
C PRO A 525 -14.08 8.34 -23.88
N ALA A 526 -14.73 7.20 -24.13
CA ALA A 526 -15.93 7.15 -24.95
C ALA A 526 -17.06 8.08 -24.45
N ASP A 527 -17.88 8.53 -25.39
CA ASP A 527 -19.02 9.42 -25.16
C ASP A 527 -19.93 8.93 -24.02
N ILE A 528 -20.20 7.62 -23.99
CA ILE A 528 -21.06 6.98 -22.98
C ILE A 528 -20.49 7.21 -21.59
N ILE A 529 -19.18 7.15 -21.41
CA ILE A 529 -18.51 7.31 -20.13
C ILE A 529 -18.60 8.76 -19.67
N VAL A 530 -18.26 9.70 -20.55
CA VAL A 530 -18.33 11.15 -20.28
C VAL A 530 -19.75 11.55 -19.89
N TYR A 531 -20.73 11.28 -20.75
CA TYR A 531 -22.10 11.72 -20.50
C TYR A 531 -22.79 10.92 -19.38
N SER A 532 -22.49 9.63 -19.20
CA SER A 532 -23.01 8.86 -18.06
C SER A 532 -22.52 9.44 -16.73
N SER A 533 -21.26 9.86 -16.64
CA SER A 533 -20.73 10.52 -15.43
C SER A 533 -21.39 11.88 -15.17
N VAL A 534 -21.78 12.62 -16.21
CA VAL A 534 -22.54 13.88 -16.06
C VAL A 534 -23.95 13.65 -15.51
N PHE A 535 -24.64 12.57 -15.95
CA PHE A 535 -26.05 12.34 -15.62
C PHE A 535 -26.32 11.46 -14.39
N VAL A 536 -25.33 10.76 -13.83
CA VAL A 536 -25.54 9.89 -12.65
C VAL A 536 -25.89 10.67 -11.38
N GLY A 537 -25.51 11.96 -11.29
CA GLY A 537 -25.87 12.81 -10.16
C GLY A 537 -24.93 12.72 -8.97
N ASP A 538 -23.68 12.27 -9.20
CA ASP A 538 -22.61 12.30 -8.19
C ASP A 538 -21.68 13.51 -8.42
N ALA A 539 -21.55 14.35 -7.39
CA ALA A 539 -20.71 15.56 -7.43
C ALA A 539 -19.23 15.21 -7.51
N VAL A 540 -18.79 14.16 -6.80
CA VAL A 540 -17.37 13.79 -6.75
C VAL A 540 -16.92 13.25 -8.11
N GLY A 541 -17.71 12.36 -8.71
CA GLY A 541 -17.49 11.84 -10.05
C GLY A 541 -17.48 12.93 -11.11
N PHE A 542 -18.39 13.91 -11.03
CA PHE A 542 -18.41 15.05 -11.94
C PHE A 542 -17.15 15.92 -11.82
N SER A 543 -16.72 16.25 -10.60
CA SER A 543 -15.46 16.99 -10.39
C SER A 543 -14.25 16.23 -10.92
N ARG A 544 -14.16 14.91 -10.66
CA ARG A 544 -13.09 14.06 -11.18
C ARG A 544 -13.08 14.04 -12.71
N LEU A 545 -14.24 13.88 -13.34
CA LEU A 545 -14.39 13.96 -14.81
C LEU A 545 -13.88 15.31 -15.35
N CYS A 546 -14.27 16.42 -14.73
CA CYS A 546 -13.83 17.75 -15.17
C CYS A 546 -12.30 17.90 -15.07
N GLY A 547 -11.69 17.39 -14.00
CA GLY A 547 -10.23 17.33 -13.85
C GLY A 547 -9.55 16.47 -14.92
N ILE A 548 -10.07 15.28 -15.20
CA ILE A 548 -9.59 14.38 -16.27
C ILE A 548 -9.63 15.09 -17.63
N LEU A 549 -10.75 15.75 -17.96
CA LEU A 549 -10.88 16.48 -19.22
C LEU A 549 -9.96 17.71 -19.29
N ALA A 550 -9.76 18.41 -18.17
CA ALA A 550 -8.80 19.52 -18.11
C ALA A 550 -7.37 19.02 -18.37
N ASP A 551 -6.99 17.89 -17.79
CA ASP A 551 -5.68 17.29 -17.99
C ASP A 551 -5.50 16.73 -19.41
N TYR A 552 -6.54 16.16 -20.04
CA TYR A 552 -6.53 15.82 -21.46
C TYR A 552 -6.31 17.06 -22.34
N LYS A 553 -6.97 18.19 -22.03
CA LYS A 553 -6.75 19.46 -22.75
C LYS A 553 -5.28 19.91 -22.62
N LYS A 554 -4.71 19.86 -21.41
CA LYS A 554 -3.28 20.14 -21.17
C LYS A 554 -2.40 19.19 -21.98
N ALA A 555 -2.76 17.91 -22.07
CA ALA A 555 -2.00 16.91 -22.83
C ALA A 555 -2.02 17.17 -24.34
N PHE A 556 -3.18 17.52 -24.92
CA PHE A 556 -3.27 17.89 -26.35
C PHE A 556 -2.43 19.13 -26.68
N LEU A 557 -2.48 20.16 -25.83
CA LEU A 557 -1.64 21.37 -25.98
C LEU A 557 -0.15 21.04 -25.86
N GLY A 558 0.23 20.26 -24.85
CA GLY A 558 1.62 19.84 -24.64
C GLY A 558 2.16 18.99 -25.80
N HIS A 559 1.34 18.12 -26.38
CA HIS A 559 1.71 17.35 -27.57
C HIS A 559 1.93 18.25 -28.79
N ALA A 560 1.07 19.27 -28.98
CA ALA A 560 1.25 20.27 -30.04
C ALA A 560 2.53 21.09 -29.88
N GLU A 561 2.88 21.49 -28.65
CA GLU A 561 4.14 22.20 -28.33
C GLU A 561 5.38 21.33 -28.51
N LEU A 562 5.34 20.06 -28.11
CA LEU A 562 6.48 19.14 -28.28
C LEU A 562 6.78 18.88 -29.75
N ARG A 563 5.73 18.76 -30.56
CA ARG A 563 5.85 18.65 -32.01
C ARG A 563 6.45 19.90 -32.65
N SER A 564 6.03 21.10 -32.23
CA SER A 564 6.58 22.34 -32.81
C SER A 564 8.07 22.50 -32.48
N LYS A 565 8.50 22.03 -31.32
CA LYS A 565 9.91 22.04 -30.89
C LYS A 565 10.75 20.94 -31.56
N ASN A 566 10.17 19.76 -31.82
CA ASN A 566 10.87 18.59 -32.36
C ASN A 566 10.09 17.94 -33.53
N PRO A 567 10.11 18.54 -34.74
CA PRO A 567 9.37 18.03 -35.89
C PRO A 567 9.92 16.71 -36.45
N ASP A 568 11.18 16.36 -36.15
CA ASP A 568 11.87 15.15 -36.65
C ASP A 568 11.57 13.89 -35.83
N VAL A 569 10.97 14.03 -34.64
CA VAL A 569 10.56 12.90 -33.80
C VAL A 569 9.17 12.46 -34.28
N GLY A 570 8.97 11.16 -34.53
CA GLY A 570 7.79 10.57 -35.19
C GLY A 570 6.44 10.68 -34.47
N TYR A 571 6.13 11.84 -33.88
CA TYR A 571 4.84 12.22 -33.34
C TYR A 571 3.80 12.31 -34.48
N ILE A 572 2.72 11.54 -34.36
CA ILE A 572 1.62 11.56 -35.33
C ILE A 572 0.66 12.70 -34.97
N GLU A 573 0.17 13.44 -35.99
CA GLU A 573 -0.90 14.41 -35.78
C GLU A 573 -2.19 13.69 -35.42
N PRO A 574 -2.83 13.97 -34.27
CA PRO A 574 -4.19 13.51 -34.05
C PRO A 574 -5.10 14.11 -35.12
N GLU A 575 -6.03 13.32 -35.63
CA GLU A 575 -6.96 13.76 -36.68
C GLU A 575 -7.75 14.99 -36.19
N ARG A 576 -7.90 16.02 -37.02
CA ARG A 576 -8.65 17.24 -36.65
C ARG A 576 -10.06 16.94 -36.12
N PRO A 577 -10.85 16.05 -36.76
CA PRO A 577 -12.17 15.65 -36.23
C PRO A 577 -12.11 15.04 -34.82
N TYR A 578 -11.02 14.34 -34.48
CA TYR A 578 -10.84 13.73 -33.16
C TYR A 578 -10.65 14.79 -32.07
N VAL A 579 -9.87 15.84 -32.36
CA VAL A 579 -9.66 16.98 -31.45
C VAL A 579 -10.92 17.84 -31.36
N ASP A 580 -11.63 18.04 -32.48
CA ASP A 580 -12.89 18.79 -32.51
C ASP A 580 -14.00 18.10 -31.69
N HIS A 581 -14.10 16.77 -31.77
CA HIS A 581 -15.02 15.99 -30.95
C HIS A 581 -14.71 16.13 -29.45
N PHE A 582 -13.44 16.07 -29.06
CA PHE A 582 -13.03 16.31 -27.68
C PHE A 582 -13.38 17.74 -27.21
N ASN A 583 -13.14 18.75 -28.04
CA ASN A 583 -13.56 20.13 -27.76
C ASN A 583 -15.09 20.23 -27.58
N GLY A 584 -15.85 19.39 -28.27
CA GLY A 584 -17.29 19.25 -28.08
C GLY A 584 -17.71 18.83 -26.67
N PHE A 585 -17.00 17.89 -26.05
CA PHE A 585 -17.26 17.54 -24.63
C PHE A 585 -17.08 18.73 -23.70
N LEU A 586 -16.02 19.52 -23.89
CA LEU A 586 -15.76 20.71 -23.09
C LEU A 586 -16.83 21.78 -23.29
N MET A 587 -17.29 21.94 -24.54
CA MET A 587 -18.38 22.84 -24.87
C MET A 587 -19.69 22.42 -24.20
N ASP A 588 -20.05 21.15 -24.30
CA ASP A 588 -21.29 20.61 -23.74
C ASP A 588 -21.31 20.68 -22.21
N ILE A 589 -20.23 20.31 -21.53
CA ILE A 589 -20.14 20.40 -20.07
C ILE A 589 -20.20 21.87 -19.62
N SER A 590 -19.54 22.79 -20.33
CA SER A 590 -19.62 24.22 -20.04
C SER A 590 -21.02 24.78 -20.27
N ASN A 591 -21.70 24.33 -21.32
CA ASN A 591 -23.06 24.71 -21.67
C ASN A 591 -24.08 24.20 -20.65
N PHE A 592 -23.87 22.97 -20.17
CA PHE A 592 -24.68 22.30 -19.15
C PHE A 592 -24.51 22.93 -17.77
N PHE A 593 -23.27 23.15 -17.33
CA PHE A 593 -22.96 23.57 -15.96
C PHE A 593 -23.00 25.09 -15.76
N TRP A 594 -22.45 25.87 -16.72
CA TRP A 594 -22.22 27.31 -16.55
C TRP A 594 -23.08 28.22 -17.45
N ARG A 595 -23.23 27.92 -18.75
CA ARG A 595 -23.80 28.87 -19.74
C ARG A 595 -25.32 28.83 -19.90
N PHE A 596 -26.03 27.95 -19.19
CA PHE A 596 -27.51 27.81 -19.28
C PHE A 596 -27.99 27.44 -20.70
N ARG A 597 -27.25 26.60 -21.42
CA ARG A 597 -27.55 26.17 -22.80
C ARG A 597 -27.52 24.65 -22.91
N CYS A 598 -28.37 23.97 -22.13
CA CYS A 598 -28.37 22.51 -22.07
C CYS A 598 -28.83 21.91 -23.40
N PHE A 599 -28.16 20.86 -23.89
CA PHE A 599 -28.49 20.14 -25.13
C PHE A 599 -28.51 20.99 -26.40
N TYR A 600 -27.79 22.11 -26.41
CA TYR A 600 -27.75 23.01 -27.56
C TYR A 600 -26.78 22.47 -28.62
N HIS A 601 -27.28 22.23 -29.84
CA HIS A 601 -26.51 21.78 -30.99
C HIS A 601 -26.81 22.69 -32.20
N ASP A 602 -26.32 23.94 -32.15
CA ASP A 602 -26.41 24.87 -33.28
C ASP A 602 -24.98 25.27 -33.71
N PRO A 603 -24.49 24.72 -34.83
CA PRO A 603 -23.12 24.94 -35.29
C PRO A 603 -22.82 26.40 -35.66
N ALA A 604 -23.85 27.24 -35.85
CA ALA A 604 -23.68 28.66 -36.17
C ALA A 604 -23.40 29.54 -34.94
N LYS A 605 -23.71 29.07 -33.72
CA LYS A 605 -23.58 29.87 -32.48
C LYS A 605 -22.63 29.27 -31.45
N ASP A 606 -22.45 27.95 -31.44
CA ASP A 606 -21.50 27.26 -30.56
C ASP A 606 -20.75 26.22 -31.41
N THR A 607 -19.57 26.61 -31.92
CA THR A 607 -18.69 25.74 -32.70
C THR A 607 -18.32 24.49 -31.89
N ASN A 608 -18.44 23.31 -32.51
CA ASN A 608 -18.14 21.98 -31.96
C ASN A 608 -19.08 21.45 -30.86
N ALA A 609 -20.18 22.13 -30.48
CA ALA A 609 -21.13 21.59 -29.48
C ALA A 609 -21.85 20.33 -30.01
N LEU A 610 -21.88 19.26 -29.19
CA LEU A 610 -22.46 17.95 -29.56
C LEU A 610 -23.86 17.74 -28.96
N GLY A 611 -24.34 18.64 -28.09
CA GLY A 611 -25.66 18.56 -27.46
C GLY A 611 -25.83 17.34 -26.54
N CYS A 612 -24.73 16.87 -25.95
CA CYS A 612 -24.65 15.62 -25.18
C CYS A 612 -25.12 14.37 -25.95
N LEU A 613 -25.09 14.41 -27.29
CA LEU A 613 -25.55 13.35 -28.19
C LEU A 613 -27.01 12.94 -28.01
N MET A 614 -27.83 13.84 -27.46
CA MET A 614 -29.27 13.62 -27.33
C MET A 614 -29.98 13.89 -28.65
N LYS A 615 -31.00 13.08 -28.96
CA LYS A 615 -31.85 13.31 -30.14
C LYS A 615 -32.81 14.46 -29.89
N ASP A 616 -33.04 15.28 -30.91
CA ASP A 616 -33.92 16.46 -30.84
C ASP A 616 -35.34 16.10 -30.35
N ASP A 617 -35.93 15.02 -30.87
CA ASP A 617 -37.25 14.53 -30.44
C ASP A 617 -37.33 14.29 -28.92
N PHE A 618 -36.24 13.78 -28.33
CA PHE A 618 -36.16 13.51 -26.90
C PHE A 618 -36.01 14.80 -26.10
N VAL A 619 -35.21 15.75 -26.61
CA VAL A 619 -35.03 17.09 -26.01
C VAL A 619 -36.34 17.87 -26.02
N GLU A 620 -37.14 17.78 -27.08
CA GLU A 620 -38.48 18.37 -27.15
C GLU A 620 -39.42 17.78 -26.09
N CYS A 621 -39.42 16.45 -25.94
CA CYS A 621 -40.20 15.78 -24.90
C CYS A 621 -39.77 16.20 -23.49
N LEU A 622 -38.46 16.33 -23.25
CA LEU A 622 -37.91 16.82 -21.98
C LEU A 622 -38.30 18.27 -21.71
N ASN A 623 -38.25 19.13 -22.73
CA ASN A 623 -38.70 20.52 -22.64
C ASN A 623 -40.19 20.59 -22.29
N ALA A 624 -41.04 19.79 -22.93
CA ALA A 624 -42.45 19.70 -22.61
C ALA A 624 -42.69 19.24 -21.16
N ALA A 625 -41.94 18.25 -20.69
CA ALA A 625 -42.02 17.75 -19.31
C ALA A 625 -41.53 18.77 -18.27
N ALA A 626 -40.50 19.55 -18.59
CA ALA A 626 -40.00 20.64 -17.74
C ALA A 626 -41.04 21.77 -17.64
N ASN A 627 -41.57 22.20 -18.79
CA ASN A 627 -42.58 23.26 -18.87
C ASN A 627 -43.88 22.88 -18.15
N ALA A 628 -44.30 21.60 -18.21
CA ALA A 628 -45.45 21.10 -17.47
C ALA A 628 -45.29 21.21 -15.93
N ARG A 629 -44.06 21.33 -15.45
CA ARG A 629 -43.71 21.54 -14.03
C ARG A 629 -43.26 22.97 -13.73
N GLU A 630 -43.52 23.91 -14.64
CA GLU A 630 -43.12 25.33 -14.54
C GLU A 630 -41.60 25.56 -14.46
N PHE A 631 -40.80 24.57 -14.89
CA PHE A 631 -39.35 24.68 -14.98
C PHE A 631 -38.88 24.93 -16.41
N THR A 632 -37.78 25.66 -16.55
CA THR A 632 -37.06 25.79 -17.82
C THR A 632 -35.95 24.75 -17.89
N LEU A 633 -35.90 23.92 -18.95
CA LEU A 633 -34.89 22.86 -19.10
C LEU A 633 -33.46 23.38 -18.94
N ASN A 634 -33.16 24.52 -19.56
CA ASN A 634 -31.86 25.22 -19.48
C ASN A 634 -31.46 25.66 -18.06
N GLY A 635 -32.42 25.83 -17.17
CA GLY A 635 -32.19 26.22 -15.78
C GLY A 635 -31.92 25.03 -14.85
N LEU A 636 -32.37 23.81 -15.23
CA LEU A 636 -32.43 22.66 -14.33
C LEU A 636 -31.08 22.04 -14.02
N PHE A 637 -30.14 22.04 -14.96
CA PHE A 637 -28.86 21.34 -14.85
C PHE A 637 -27.68 22.23 -14.43
N THR A 638 -27.98 23.48 -14.08
CA THR A 638 -26.97 24.50 -13.80
C THR A 638 -26.33 24.28 -12.44
N LEU A 639 -25.11 24.82 -12.25
CA LEU A 639 -24.39 24.73 -10.98
C LEU A 639 -25.28 25.02 -9.75
N THR A 640 -26.17 26.01 -9.80
CA THR A 640 -26.93 26.46 -8.63
C THR A 640 -28.26 25.74 -8.41
N HIS A 641 -28.80 25.06 -9.43
CA HIS A 641 -30.12 24.43 -9.39
C HIS A 641 -30.08 22.92 -9.72
N SER A 642 -28.94 22.39 -10.13
CA SER A 642 -28.75 20.96 -10.39
C SER A 642 -29.06 20.13 -9.13
N PRO A 643 -29.75 18.98 -9.26
CA PRO A 643 -29.97 18.07 -8.14
C PRO A 643 -28.69 17.72 -7.39
N THR A 644 -27.57 17.61 -8.11
CA THR A 644 -26.24 17.27 -7.58
C THR A 644 -25.65 18.37 -6.69
N PHE A 645 -25.79 19.63 -7.09
CA PHE A 645 -25.06 20.76 -6.49
C PHE A 645 -25.95 21.71 -5.68
N SER A 646 -27.27 21.64 -5.84
CA SER A 646 -28.22 22.57 -5.22
C SER A 646 -28.05 22.67 -3.71
N HIS A 647 -27.88 21.53 -3.01
CA HIS A 647 -27.67 21.51 -1.57
C HIS A 647 -26.36 22.19 -1.16
N MET A 648 -25.26 21.92 -1.86
CA MET A 648 -23.96 22.55 -1.60
C MET A 648 -24.01 24.07 -1.82
N ASN A 649 -24.77 24.52 -2.82
CA ASN A 649 -24.98 25.93 -3.08
C ASN A 649 -25.86 26.60 -2.01
N THR A 650 -26.87 25.90 -1.48
CA THR A 650 -27.67 26.39 -0.35
C THR A 650 -26.78 26.56 0.90
N ASP A 651 -25.88 25.63 1.17
CA ASP A 651 -24.93 25.76 2.27
C ASP A 651 -23.90 26.88 2.04
N CYS A 652 -23.43 27.06 0.80
CA CYS A 652 -22.61 28.21 0.42
C CYS A 652 -23.34 29.53 0.69
N LEU A 653 -24.62 29.64 0.31
CA LEU A 653 -25.40 30.85 0.53
C LEU A 653 -25.59 31.11 2.03
N ARG A 654 -25.89 30.06 2.81
CA ARG A 654 -25.98 30.16 4.28
C ARG A 654 -24.68 30.64 4.91
N PHE A 655 -23.53 30.13 4.44
CA PHE A 655 -22.22 30.60 4.88
C PHE A 655 -21.99 32.08 4.57
N LEU A 656 -22.43 32.55 3.40
CA LEU A 656 -22.34 33.97 3.04
C LEU A 656 -23.29 34.85 3.87
N GLU A 657 -24.51 34.37 4.14
CA GLU A 657 -25.49 35.04 5.03
C GLU A 657 -24.93 35.19 6.45
N GLU A 658 -24.39 34.12 7.04
CA GLU A 658 -23.78 34.14 8.38
C GLU A 658 -22.58 35.09 8.46
N ARG A 659 -21.69 35.05 7.44
CA ARG A 659 -20.55 35.95 7.38
C ARG A 659 -20.97 37.42 7.24
N HIS A 660 -22.06 37.69 6.53
CA HIS A 660 -22.61 39.03 6.39
C HIS A 660 -23.25 39.52 7.71
N GLU A 661 -23.98 38.65 8.42
CA GLU A 661 -24.51 38.94 9.76
C GLU A 661 -23.40 39.30 10.74
N ASP A 662 -22.31 38.51 10.77
CA ASP A 662 -21.15 38.75 11.63
C ASP A 662 -20.40 40.05 11.28
N THR A 663 -20.21 40.33 9.99
CA THR A 663 -19.42 41.50 9.54
C THR A 663 -20.15 42.80 9.83
N HIS A 664 -21.48 42.80 9.72
CA HIS A 664 -22.29 44.00 9.89
C HIS A 664 -22.99 44.08 11.26
N ASN A 665 -22.86 43.07 12.13
CA ASN A 665 -23.60 42.93 13.39
C ASN A 665 -25.12 43.08 13.20
N LEU A 666 -25.66 42.43 12.16
CA LEU A 666 -27.08 42.47 11.78
C LEU A 666 -27.67 41.06 11.89
N VAL A 667 -28.98 40.96 12.13
CA VAL A 667 -29.71 39.68 11.99
C VAL A 667 -30.60 39.80 10.76
N LEU A 668 -30.46 38.88 9.80
CA LEU A 668 -31.28 38.88 8.61
C LEU A 668 -32.71 38.39 8.97
N PRO A 669 -33.76 39.11 8.55
CA PRO A 669 -35.15 38.77 8.88
C PRO A 669 -35.64 37.49 8.19
N THR A 670 -35.11 37.20 7.01
CA THR A 670 -35.49 36.06 6.17
C THR A 670 -34.22 35.40 5.63
N ARG A 671 -34.09 34.09 5.82
CA ARG A 671 -33.02 33.26 5.24
C ARG A 671 -33.56 32.47 4.05
N HIS A 672 -32.70 32.20 3.07
CA HIS A 672 -33.09 31.46 1.87
C HIS A 672 -33.42 29.99 2.18
N ALA A 673 -34.52 29.47 1.61
CA ALA A 673 -35.04 28.14 1.89
C ALA A 673 -35.20 27.27 0.62
N GLY A 674 -34.19 27.25 -0.28
CA GLY A 674 -34.27 26.41 -1.47
C GLY A 674 -33.05 26.41 -2.39
N PRO A 675 -33.19 25.88 -3.61
CA PRO A 675 -32.15 25.96 -4.63
C PRO A 675 -32.00 27.40 -5.12
N VAL A 676 -30.76 27.84 -5.28
CA VAL A 676 -30.47 29.23 -5.58
C VAL A 676 -30.64 29.50 -7.07
N THR A 677 -31.62 30.31 -7.42
CA THR A 677 -31.87 30.81 -8.78
C THR A 677 -31.84 32.33 -8.81
N SER A 678 -31.66 32.91 -9.99
CA SER A 678 -31.75 34.36 -10.19
C SER A 678 -33.07 34.92 -9.64
N LYS A 679 -34.20 34.26 -9.94
CA LYS A 679 -35.53 34.63 -9.42
C LYS A 679 -35.61 34.53 -7.89
N SER A 680 -35.04 33.48 -7.29
CA SER A 680 -35.10 33.31 -5.84
C SER A 680 -34.22 34.30 -5.07
N LEU A 681 -33.07 34.71 -5.64
CA LEU A 681 -32.22 35.74 -5.04
C LEU A 681 -32.87 37.13 -5.13
N MET A 682 -33.54 37.44 -6.23
CA MET A 682 -34.33 38.67 -6.35
C MET A 682 -35.48 38.70 -5.34
N GLY A 683 -36.16 37.58 -5.14
CA GLY A 683 -37.19 37.45 -4.09
C GLY A 683 -36.61 37.65 -2.69
N LEU A 684 -35.48 37.01 -2.36
CA LEU A 684 -34.81 37.16 -1.07
C LEU A 684 -34.41 38.62 -0.77
N ALA A 685 -33.89 39.33 -1.77
CA ALA A 685 -33.56 40.75 -1.63
C ALA A 685 -34.80 41.62 -1.39
N GLY A 686 -35.95 41.26 -1.98
CA GLY A 686 -37.24 41.92 -1.76
C GLY A 686 -37.81 41.68 -0.36
N ASP A 687 -37.59 40.49 0.20
CA ASP A 687 -38.08 40.07 1.53
C ASP A 687 -37.15 40.51 2.69
N GLY A 688 -36.18 41.39 2.40
CA GLY A 688 -35.24 41.95 3.38
C GLY A 688 -34.07 41.02 3.76
N GLY A 689 -33.84 39.94 3.01
CA GLY A 689 -32.69 39.06 3.17
C GLY A 689 -31.41 39.60 2.53
N TYR A 690 -30.37 38.75 2.47
CA TYR A 690 -29.07 39.14 1.92
C TYR A 690 -29.16 39.46 0.41
N SER A 691 -28.83 40.69 0.02
CA SER A 691 -28.86 41.13 -1.38
C SER A 691 -27.56 40.78 -2.08
N LEU A 692 -27.62 39.80 -2.99
CA LEU A 692 -26.47 39.33 -3.75
C LEU A 692 -26.82 39.19 -5.23
N GLU A 693 -25.96 39.71 -6.11
CA GLU A 693 -26.12 39.51 -7.55
C GLU A 693 -25.86 38.04 -7.92
N TYR A 694 -26.71 37.47 -8.78
CA TYR A 694 -26.61 36.07 -9.17
C TYR A 694 -25.25 35.71 -9.80
N ARG A 695 -24.64 36.60 -10.59
CA ARG A 695 -23.31 36.36 -11.17
C ARG A 695 -22.23 36.24 -10.10
N VAL A 696 -22.25 37.14 -9.11
CA VAL A 696 -21.31 37.11 -7.98
C VAL A 696 -21.51 35.84 -7.15
N PHE A 697 -22.77 35.45 -6.92
CA PHE A 697 -23.08 34.20 -6.23
C PHE A 697 -22.50 32.97 -6.94
N LYS A 698 -22.66 32.87 -8.28
CA LYS A 698 -22.11 31.73 -9.05
C LYS A 698 -20.59 31.60 -8.93
N VAL A 699 -19.88 32.71 -8.85
CA VAL A 699 -18.42 32.69 -8.66
C VAL A 699 -18.06 32.30 -7.23
N ALA A 700 -18.79 32.85 -6.24
CA ALA A 700 -18.61 32.51 -4.83
C ALA A 700 -18.88 31.02 -4.57
N SER A 701 -19.86 30.43 -5.27
CA SER A 701 -20.16 29.01 -5.11
C SER A 701 -19.10 28.09 -5.73
N LEU A 702 -18.48 28.46 -6.85
CA LEU A 702 -17.31 27.74 -7.38
C LEU A 702 -16.14 27.77 -6.41
N GLU A 703 -15.83 28.93 -5.84
CA GLU A 703 -14.76 29.07 -4.83
C GLU A 703 -15.08 28.28 -3.55
N TYR A 704 -16.36 28.24 -3.15
CA TYR A 704 -16.79 27.41 -2.03
C TYR A 704 -16.62 25.91 -2.31
N LEU A 705 -16.93 25.45 -3.53
CA LEU A 705 -16.72 24.06 -3.96
C LEU A 705 -15.22 23.71 -4.01
N ARG A 706 -14.37 24.61 -4.52
CA ARG A 706 -12.92 24.47 -4.49
C ARG A 706 -12.39 24.25 -3.07
N ARG A 707 -12.81 25.08 -2.11
CA ARG A 707 -12.42 24.95 -0.70
C ARG A 707 -12.88 23.64 -0.05
N LYS A 708 -13.90 22.99 -0.60
CA LYS A 708 -14.39 21.68 -0.16
C LYS A 708 -13.69 20.50 -0.85
N GLY A 709 -12.76 20.76 -1.78
CA GLY A 709 -11.96 19.75 -2.48
C GLY A 709 -12.48 19.37 -3.89
N PHE A 710 -13.40 20.14 -4.46
CA PHE A 710 -13.90 19.95 -5.84
C PHE A 710 -13.07 20.78 -6.85
N ASP A 711 -11.76 20.51 -6.92
CA ASP A 711 -10.83 21.32 -7.72
C ASP A 711 -11.09 21.25 -9.24
N GLY A 712 -11.52 20.08 -9.74
CA GLY A 712 -11.72 19.85 -11.17
C GLY A 712 -12.86 20.68 -11.78
N GLU A 713 -13.87 21.06 -11.00
CA GLU A 713 -14.99 21.90 -11.46
C GLU A 713 -14.58 23.37 -11.65
N THR A 714 -13.46 23.79 -11.05
CA THR A 714 -12.96 25.17 -11.11
C THR A 714 -11.90 25.41 -12.18
N GLU A 715 -11.19 24.38 -12.65
CA GLU A 715 -10.18 24.55 -13.71
C GLU A 715 -10.78 24.91 -15.07
N GLN A 716 -11.94 24.34 -15.45
CA GLN A 716 -12.54 24.60 -16.76
C GLN A 716 -13.04 26.05 -16.96
N PRO A 717 -13.70 26.70 -15.99
CA PRO A 717 -14.05 28.12 -16.08
C PRO A 717 -12.84 29.07 -15.98
N GLU A 718 -11.82 28.74 -15.17
CA GLU A 718 -10.61 29.57 -14.99
C GLU A 718 -9.71 29.59 -16.24
N LEU A 719 -9.55 28.45 -16.93
CA LEU A 719 -8.86 28.36 -18.23
C LEU A 719 -9.53 29.20 -19.32
N ARG A 720 -10.85 29.42 -19.22
CA ARG A 720 -11.58 30.29 -20.14
C ARG A 720 -11.52 31.75 -19.74
N ARG A 721 -11.49 32.06 -18.44
CA ARG A 721 -11.24 33.42 -17.95
C ARG A 721 -9.89 33.96 -18.42
N ARG A 722 -8.81 33.17 -18.38
CA ARG A 722 -7.52 33.62 -18.95
C ARG A 722 -7.64 33.96 -20.43
N ASN A 723 -8.33 33.14 -21.21
CA ASN A 723 -8.52 33.41 -22.64
C ASN A 723 -9.49 34.57 -22.93
N GLU A 724 -10.46 34.83 -22.04
CA GLU A 724 -11.37 35.99 -22.14
C GLU A 724 -10.71 37.29 -21.62
N GLU A 725 -9.77 37.21 -20.67
CA GLU A 725 -8.96 38.33 -20.17
C GLU A 725 -7.84 38.69 -21.17
N GLU A 726 -7.18 37.70 -21.79
CA GLU A 726 -6.20 37.91 -22.89
C GLU A 726 -6.87 38.41 -24.19
N GLY A 727 -8.17 38.13 -24.37
CA GLY A 727 -8.97 38.66 -25.48
C GLY A 727 -9.43 40.12 -25.30
N TYR A 728 -9.16 40.73 -24.13
CA TYR A 728 -9.49 42.13 -23.83
C TYR A 728 -8.25 43.06 -23.79
N GLU A 729 -7.03 42.52 -23.96
CA GLU A 729 -5.78 43.30 -24.10
C GLU A 729 -5.25 43.35 -25.55
N GLY A 730 -6.04 42.92 -26.54
CA GLY A 730 -5.65 42.82 -27.95
C GLY A 730 -6.38 43.75 -28.93
N GLU A 731 -7.02 44.82 -28.47
CA GLU A 731 -7.63 45.85 -29.33
C GLU A 731 -7.34 47.27 -28.77
N ALA A 732 -6.06 47.59 -28.62
CA ALA A 732 -5.59 48.97 -28.41
C ALA A 732 -4.07 49.01 -28.65
N ASP A 733 -3.65 48.90 -29.90
CA ASP A 733 -2.39 49.45 -30.44
C ASP A 733 -2.33 49.05 -31.92
N ASP A 734 -2.85 49.92 -32.78
CA ASP A 734 -2.37 50.15 -34.16
C ASP A 734 -3.31 51.17 -34.83
N GLU A 735 -3.14 52.45 -34.47
CA GLU A 735 -3.56 53.56 -35.31
C GLU A 735 -2.46 54.62 -35.33
N MET A 736 -2.06 54.98 -36.56
CA MET A 736 -1.14 56.04 -36.99
C MET A 736 0.36 55.71 -37.03
N ASP A 737 0.83 55.40 -38.25
CA ASP A 737 1.73 56.31 -38.97
C ASP A 737 1.37 56.28 -40.47
N ILE A 738 0.83 57.38 -40.97
CA ILE A 738 0.66 57.74 -42.38
C ILE A 738 1.47 59.04 -42.59
N ASP A 739 1.97 59.19 -43.82
CA ASP A 739 2.73 60.29 -44.43
C ASP A 739 4.24 59.97 -44.54
N GLU A 740 4.87 59.93 -45.71
CA GLU A 740 4.79 60.89 -46.82
C GLU A 740 5.32 60.25 -48.13
N GLU A 741 4.62 60.54 -49.24
CA GLU A 741 5.11 60.95 -50.59
C GLU A 741 6.23 60.12 -51.29
N VAL A 742 6.19 59.82 -52.59
CA VAL A 742 6.10 60.74 -53.74
C VAL A 742 5.65 59.97 -54.99
N ASP A 743 4.90 60.71 -55.82
CA ASP A 743 4.32 60.45 -57.13
C ASP A 743 5.28 59.99 -58.26
N ASP A 744 4.64 59.55 -59.35
CA ASP A 744 4.85 59.99 -60.75
C ASP A 744 4.96 58.85 -61.80
N ASP A 745 3.99 58.92 -62.72
CA ASP A 745 4.09 58.80 -64.19
C ASP A 745 4.19 57.40 -64.84
N GLU A 746 3.14 56.99 -65.59
CA GLU A 746 2.91 57.15 -67.06
C GLU A 746 3.38 55.87 -67.80
N GLU A 747 2.46 55.03 -68.31
CA GLU A 747 1.91 54.99 -69.68
C GLU A 747 2.70 54.08 -70.65
N GLU A 748 1.97 53.60 -71.68
CA GLU A 748 2.36 52.84 -72.89
C GLU A 748 2.41 51.29 -72.75
N GLU A 749 1.44 50.51 -73.23
CA GLU A 749 0.90 50.26 -74.60
C GLU A 749 1.74 49.31 -75.49
N GLU A 750 1.01 48.32 -76.06
CA GLU A 750 1.26 47.60 -77.34
C GLU A 750 2.47 46.62 -77.37
N GLU A 751 2.51 45.49 -78.08
CA GLU A 751 1.73 44.86 -79.14
C GLU A 751 2.20 43.39 -79.32
N GLU A 752 1.28 42.53 -79.80
CA GLU A 752 1.34 41.44 -80.81
C GLU A 752 2.51 40.42 -81.04
N GLU A 753 2.13 39.39 -81.83
CA GLU A 753 2.88 38.31 -82.53
C GLU A 753 2.97 36.95 -81.82
N GLU A 754 2.18 35.92 -82.17
CA GLU A 754 2.04 35.11 -83.42
C GLU A 754 2.54 33.67 -83.11
N GLU A 755 1.67 32.66 -83.26
CA GLU A 755 1.78 31.56 -84.24
C GLU A 755 2.95 30.58 -83.99
N ASP A 756 2.89 29.27 -84.16
CA ASP A 756 1.88 28.27 -84.48
C ASP A 756 2.65 26.91 -84.44
N SER A 757 1.92 25.79 -84.55
CA SER A 757 2.44 24.45 -84.94
C SER A 757 3.26 23.68 -83.87
N GLU A 758 3.13 22.38 -83.61
CA GLU A 758 2.74 21.19 -84.39
C GLU A 758 2.43 20.07 -83.34
N LEU A 759 1.27 19.39 -83.27
CA LEU A 759 0.73 18.32 -84.16
C LEU A 759 1.81 17.28 -84.51
N LYS A 760 1.70 15.95 -84.35
CA LYS A 760 0.64 14.92 -84.35
C LYS A 760 1.33 13.64 -83.81
N GLY A 761 0.69 12.66 -83.17
CA GLY A 761 -0.51 11.94 -83.60
C GLY A 761 -0.12 10.65 -84.34
N ASN A 762 -0.92 9.59 -84.12
CA ASN A 762 -0.89 8.23 -84.69
C ASN A 762 0.05 7.22 -84.02
N GLU A 763 -0.32 5.96 -83.81
CA GLU A 763 -1.47 5.10 -84.13
C GLU A 763 -1.26 3.87 -83.19
N GLY A 764 -2.25 3.20 -82.62
CA GLY A 764 -3.38 2.62 -83.33
C GLY A 764 -3.08 1.17 -83.71
N ASP A 765 -3.52 0.26 -82.85
CA ASP A 765 -4.41 -0.85 -83.22
C ASP A 765 -3.90 -2.32 -83.20
N GLN A 766 -4.88 -3.17 -82.86
CA GLN A 766 -5.01 -4.63 -82.99
C GLN A 766 -4.49 -5.50 -81.83
N SER A 767 -5.23 -6.47 -81.28
CA SER A 767 -6.62 -6.94 -81.49
C SER A 767 -6.88 -8.16 -80.58
N VAL A 768 -8.16 -8.43 -80.28
CA VAL A 768 -8.78 -9.77 -80.04
C VAL A 768 -8.72 -10.40 -78.63
N ASP A 769 -9.86 -10.28 -77.95
CA ASP A 769 -10.80 -11.37 -77.54
C ASP A 769 -10.37 -12.44 -76.50
N LYS A 770 -11.23 -12.54 -75.46
CA LYS A 770 -11.50 -13.69 -74.53
C LYS A 770 -10.39 -14.07 -73.54
N SER A 771 -10.66 -14.46 -72.29
CA SER A 771 -11.88 -14.70 -71.51
C SER A 771 -11.41 -15.12 -70.10
N ASP A 772 -12.25 -14.84 -69.10
CA ASP A 772 -12.42 -15.56 -67.84
C ASP A 772 -11.32 -15.58 -66.76
N ALA A 773 -11.78 -15.13 -65.58
CA ALA A 773 -11.60 -15.71 -64.25
C ALA A 773 -10.27 -15.49 -63.48
N MET A 774 -10.44 -14.77 -62.36
CA MET A 774 -9.97 -15.07 -60.99
C MET A 774 -8.57 -15.68 -60.85
N GLU A 775 -7.63 -14.92 -60.29
CA GLU A 775 -7.26 -14.97 -58.86
C GLU A 775 -6.18 -13.91 -58.57
N GLU A 776 -6.38 -13.26 -57.41
CA GLU A 776 -5.53 -12.26 -56.70
C GLU A 776 -5.32 -10.86 -57.31
#